data_AF-A0AAV9V722-F1
#
_entry.id   AF-A0AAV9V722-F1
#
_cell.length_a   1.000
_cell.length_b   1.000
_cell.length_c   1.000
_cell.angle_alpha   90.00
_cell.angle_beta   90.00
_cell.angle_gamma   90.00
#
_symmetry.space_group_name_H-M   'P 1'
#
loop_
_entity.id
_entity.type
_entity.pdbx_description
1 polymer ?
#
loop_
_entity_poly.entity_id
_entity_poly.type
_entity_poly.pdbx_seq_one_letter_code
_entity_poly.pdbx_strand_id
1 'polypeptide(L)'
;MVVEEEEEDVLLLSVWRTAATASRSTTAYRHPKFKASTPSSPSPSPSPPNLAMDTSDKSAPIKLSLPLAYQQEIFREAYNDDTLVVLARGLGLQQVVANLLHSYDAAGRNLVVLVGAGDLDNTRLGEELAEKAAISRAPHARGLVVINTDVTNVSSREKMYANGGVFTVTSRILVVDLLSGLLDPARITGLIILHAERVTATSLEAFIVRMFRQKNKAGFIKAFSENPDAFATGFSPLTTIMRNLFLRKSSLWPRYHLSVAQSLEVQKADVVELEVNMTSAMQTIQHAVLQCIEISISELRKANAGLDLDDWSVDSALHRSFDVAIRRQLDPVWHRVSSRTKLIASDLTTLRTILQNLLSLDAVSFHQYLETLLASHVPTDGFHARMHSPWLDLDAADILFSTARKRVYTGKPPKGLDSIDLQDSGLVLEEQPKWVVLSDILDEIAQSGPTSNLGGPTLIMCQDRQTCSQVAEYLQISDNAHPDEEGNIGLASTDSSSKRFMHRKLLGFLAWRHDFTKFRASNLPKEQKSAGANTRSITSKKAPANKRRRVRGAAQFAAATSSREPQTRSGQAEASSDGSRLSLLGLSEALYEEATFGQDIGGTDFEMHDPDDAVVVHPYGSGSDDSLLDELQPANVIMYNPDAAFIRTIEVYRSSHVTAHNIRVYFMYYGGSVEEQTYLSRVRREKDSFTKLIRQKASMTVTITNDSQMVEDPQEQFLRTLNTRIAGGGRLAATAEPPRVIIDVREFRSSLPSLLHGKAMKIVPCSLTVGDYILSPTICVERKSVKDLISSFKDGRLYSQAEAMFAGYQEPMLLIEFDQDKSFNLEPFMDLNTSASPNQSDLQAKLVLLTLHFPKLRIIWSSSPYQTAEIFEELKRGQEEPDPVKAISIGLGEGEDEYNTYAQAPMDILKTIPGINEKNHKHIVYEMDSISELSNATEEKVVKVIGPEAGRQVHTFFNTNIYNT
;
A
#
# COMPACT_ATOMS: atom_id res chain seq x y z
N MET A 1 -30.50 -15.17 24.03
CA MET A 1 -29.10 -14.71 24.00
C MET A 1 -28.30 -15.12 22.76
N VAL A 2 -28.84 -15.92 21.83
CA VAL A 2 -28.28 -16.13 20.46
C VAL A 2 -29.37 -15.84 19.38
N VAL A 3 -30.51 -15.29 19.80
CA VAL A 3 -31.67 -15.01 18.93
C VAL A 3 -31.95 -13.49 18.85
N GLU A 4 -31.26 -12.68 19.65
CA GLU A 4 -31.39 -11.21 19.62
C GLU A 4 -30.35 -10.52 18.71
N GLU A 5 -29.33 -11.25 18.21
CA GLU A 5 -28.32 -10.68 17.27
C GLU A 5 -28.81 -10.66 15.81
N GLU A 6 -29.71 -11.55 15.40
CA GLU A 6 -30.26 -11.56 14.03
C GLU A 6 -31.30 -10.44 13.79
N GLU A 7 -31.96 -9.94 14.84
CA GLU A 7 -32.91 -8.81 14.71
C GLU A 7 -32.20 -7.44 14.60
N GLU A 8 -30.98 -7.29 15.11
CA GLU A 8 -30.19 -6.04 14.95
C GLU A 8 -29.60 -5.88 13.54
N ASP A 9 -29.31 -6.99 12.84
CA ASP A 9 -28.80 -6.97 11.47
C ASP A 9 -29.88 -6.53 10.45
N VAL A 10 -31.15 -6.82 10.71
CA VAL A 10 -32.30 -6.29 9.96
C VAL A 10 -32.62 -4.84 10.36
N LEU A 11 -32.26 -4.42 11.58
CA LEU A 11 -32.41 -3.03 12.04
C LEU A 11 -31.39 -2.07 11.42
N LEU A 12 -30.18 -2.51 11.12
CA LEU A 12 -29.17 -1.69 10.44
C LEU A 12 -29.55 -1.32 9.00
N LEU A 13 -30.34 -2.17 8.32
CA LEU A 13 -30.95 -1.87 7.02
C LEU A 13 -32.31 -1.14 7.13
N SER A 14 -33.08 -1.35 8.22
CA SER A 14 -34.42 -0.74 8.39
C SER A 14 -34.47 0.61 9.11
N VAL A 15 -33.37 1.08 9.71
CA VAL A 15 -33.23 2.47 10.20
C VAL A 15 -33.34 3.50 9.05
N TRP A 16 -33.31 3.05 7.79
CA TRP A 16 -33.60 3.87 6.61
C TRP A 16 -35.06 3.84 6.11
N ARG A 17 -35.96 3.00 6.67
CA ARG A 17 -37.32 2.79 6.12
C ARG A 17 -38.51 3.35 6.92
N THR A 18 -38.35 3.92 8.11
CA THR A 18 -39.53 4.28 8.94
C THR A 18 -39.48 5.70 9.50
N ALA A 19 -39.73 6.70 8.64
CA ALA A 19 -40.14 8.05 9.08
C ALA A 19 -41.03 8.75 8.03
N ALA A 20 -41.90 8.00 7.36
CA ALA A 20 -42.79 8.52 6.32
C ALA A 20 -44.27 8.18 6.58
N THR A 21 -44.77 8.33 7.80
CA THR A 21 -46.24 8.34 8.05
C THR A 21 -46.54 8.94 9.42
N ALA A 22 -46.62 10.26 9.51
CA ALA A 22 -47.51 10.99 10.43
C ALA A 22 -47.37 12.51 10.20
N SER A 23 -47.94 13.04 9.12
CA SER A 23 -48.32 14.45 9.08
C SER A 23 -49.76 14.58 8.59
N ARG A 24 -50.65 15.02 9.50
CA ARG A 24 -51.88 15.79 9.22
C ARG A 24 -52.57 16.12 10.55
N SER A 25 -52.40 17.36 11.02
CA SER A 25 -53.52 18.26 11.41
C SER A 25 -52.97 19.60 11.94
N THR A 26 -53.26 20.69 11.19
CA THR A 26 -53.82 22.01 11.63
C THR A 26 -53.30 22.64 12.95
N THR A 27 -52.94 23.93 13.10
CA THR A 27 -53.57 25.18 12.62
C THR A 27 -52.69 26.41 12.97
N ALA A 28 -52.92 27.51 12.25
CA ALA A 28 -52.41 28.89 12.33
C ALA A 28 -52.16 29.56 13.72
N TYR A 29 -51.31 30.61 13.77
CA TYR A 29 -51.72 32.03 13.96
C TYR A 29 -50.55 33.07 14.02
N ARG A 30 -50.67 34.09 13.15
CA ARG A 30 -50.33 35.56 13.21
C ARG A 30 -48.98 36.16 13.67
N HIS A 31 -48.47 37.05 12.80
CA HIS A 31 -47.57 38.20 13.02
C HIS A 31 -48.15 39.31 13.93
N PRO A 32 -47.36 40.32 14.38
CA PRO A 32 -47.18 41.57 13.60
C PRO A 32 -45.75 42.18 13.58
N LYS A 33 -45.57 43.11 12.61
CA LYS A 33 -44.39 43.90 12.20
C LYS A 33 -44.15 45.14 13.08
N PHE A 34 -42.95 45.74 13.05
CA PHE A 34 -42.76 47.21 13.01
C PHE A 34 -41.44 47.64 12.33
N LYS A 35 -41.50 48.74 11.55
CA LYS A 35 -40.43 49.47 10.83
C LYS A 35 -39.99 50.70 11.63
N ALA A 36 -38.74 51.16 11.49
CA ALA A 36 -38.38 52.60 11.57
C ALA A 36 -36.99 52.91 10.96
N SER A 37 -36.83 54.14 10.50
CA SER A 37 -35.86 54.73 9.57
C SER A 37 -34.76 55.60 10.23
N THR A 38 -33.74 55.96 9.44
CA THR A 38 -32.58 56.86 9.70
C THR A 38 -32.95 58.34 9.95
N PRO A 39 -32.02 59.15 10.52
CA PRO A 39 -31.43 60.24 9.74
C PRO A 39 -29.95 60.65 10.06
N SER A 40 -29.51 61.66 9.29
CA SER A 40 -28.21 62.29 8.93
C SER A 40 -27.32 63.03 9.97
N SER A 41 -26.08 63.28 9.51
CA SER A 41 -24.91 64.04 10.06
C SER A 41 -25.08 65.54 10.38
N PRO A 42 -24.09 66.17 11.07
CA PRO A 42 -23.21 67.18 10.44
C PRO A 42 -21.72 67.26 10.96
N SER A 43 -20.84 67.94 10.21
CA SER A 43 -19.43 68.35 10.53
C SER A 43 -19.32 69.90 10.70
N PRO A 44 -18.16 70.63 10.89
CA PRO A 44 -16.71 70.30 11.11
C PRO A 44 -15.86 71.19 12.12
N SER A 45 -14.71 70.67 12.62
CA SER A 45 -13.36 71.29 12.99
C SER A 45 -13.19 72.53 13.95
N PRO A 46 -11.99 72.95 14.49
CA PRO A 46 -10.59 72.51 14.25
C PRO A 46 -9.55 72.46 15.45
N SER A 47 -8.40 71.78 15.20
CA SER A 47 -7.00 72.04 15.68
C SER A 47 -6.43 71.36 16.97
N PRO A 48 -5.08 71.30 17.21
CA PRO A 48 -4.19 70.12 16.99
C PRO A 48 -3.27 69.82 18.24
N PRO A 49 -2.06 69.26 18.10
CA PRO A 49 -1.64 67.91 17.70
C PRO A 49 -1.11 67.08 18.91
N ASN A 50 -1.06 65.75 18.81
CA ASN A 50 -0.05 65.00 19.56
C ASN A 50 0.32 63.69 18.87
N LEU A 51 1.63 63.48 18.72
CA LEU A 51 2.27 62.34 18.09
C LEU A 51 1.86 61.03 18.77
N ALA A 52 1.36 60.07 17.99
CA ALA A 52 1.37 58.67 18.36
C ALA A 52 1.51 57.79 17.11
N MET A 53 2.37 56.80 17.26
CA MET A 53 2.87 55.83 16.28
C MET A 53 1.79 55.19 15.40
N ASP A 54 2.17 54.97 14.14
CA ASP A 54 1.46 54.13 13.17
C ASP A 54 1.11 52.75 13.77
N THR A 55 -0.18 52.51 13.96
CA THR A 55 -0.76 51.17 14.13
C THR A 55 -1.62 50.87 12.92
N SER A 56 -1.00 50.45 11.82
CA SER A 56 -1.67 49.99 10.61
C SER A 56 -1.29 48.55 10.27
N ASP A 57 -1.66 47.61 11.15
CA ASP A 57 -1.74 46.17 10.81
C ASP A 57 -3.11 45.66 11.28
N LYS A 58 -4.19 46.13 10.63
CA LYS A 58 -5.47 45.42 10.68
C LYS A 58 -5.40 44.33 9.62
N SER A 59 -5.14 43.10 10.05
CA SER A 59 -5.21 41.91 9.19
C SER A 59 -6.53 41.92 8.43
N ALA A 60 -6.46 41.84 7.10
CA ALA A 60 -7.64 41.65 6.28
C ALA A 60 -8.37 40.38 6.78
N PRO A 61 -9.71 40.39 6.90
CA PRO A 61 -10.44 39.19 7.31
C PRO A 61 -10.20 38.10 6.26
N ILE A 62 -9.52 37.03 6.66
CA ILE A 62 -9.28 35.86 5.82
C ILE A 62 -10.65 35.30 5.44
N LYS A 63 -10.96 35.32 4.14
CA LYS A 63 -12.19 34.70 3.62
C LYS A 63 -12.01 33.18 3.68
N LEU A 64 -12.70 32.55 4.62
CA LEU A 64 -12.74 31.09 4.69
C LEU A 64 -13.52 30.56 3.49
N SER A 65 -12.94 29.62 2.77
CA SER A 65 -13.58 28.95 1.62
C SER A 65 -14.40 27.71 2.04
N LEU A 66 -14.68 27.54 3.34
CA LEU A 66 -15.38 26.37 3.88
C LEU A 66 -16.91 26.56 3.81
N PRO A 67 -17.63 25.82 2.95
CA PRO A 67 -19.05 26.00 2.75
C PRO A 67 -19.89 25.45 3.92
N LEU A 68 -19.44 24.38 4.56
CA LEU A 68 -20.24 23.62 5.53
C LEU A 68 -20.00 24.07 6.97
N ALA A 69 -21.08 24.12 7.78
CA ALA A 69 -21.03 24.60 9.16
C ALA A 69 -20.11 23.75 10.05
N TYR A 70 -20.17 22.42 9.95
CA TYR A 70 -19.30 21.54 10.74
C TYR A 70 -17.81 21.73 10.39
N GLN A 71 -17.45 21.97 9.13
CA GLN A 71 -16.08 22.23 8.72
C GLN A 71 -15.57 23.55 9.33
N GLN A 72 -16.43 24.57 9.41
CA GLN A 72 -16.11 25.83 10.09
C GLN A 72 -15.91 25.65 11.60
N GLU A 73 -16.70 24.78 12.25
CA GLU A 73 -16.51 24.42 13.66
C GLU A 73 -15.16 23.74 13.89
N ILE A 74 -14.83 22.73 13.08
CA ILE A 74 -13.53 22.03 13.12
C ILE A 74 -12.40 23.03 12.92
N PHE A 75 -12.49 23.91 11.92
CA PHE A 75 -11.49 24.94 11.65
C PHE A 75 -11.31 25.89 12.84
N ARG A 76 -12.39 26.38 13.46
CA ARG A 76 -12.31 27.29 14.62
C ARG A 76 -11.69 26.61 15.83
N GLU A 77 -12.04 25.35 16.10
CA GLU A 77 -11.42 24.57 17.17
C GLU A 77 -9.93 24.36 16.90
N ALA A 78 -9.60 23.88 15.70
CA ALA A 78 -8.22 23.62 15.29
C ALA A 78 -7.38 24.89 15.20
N TYR A 79 -7.92 26.06 14.87
CA TYR A 79 -7.16 27.30 14.81
C TYR A 79 -6.77 27.80 16.21
N ASN A 80 -7.69 27.72 17.18
CA ASN A 80 -7.51 28.27 18.52
C ASN A 80 -6.73 27.34 19.47
N ASP A 81 -6.99 26.03 19.40
CA ASP A 81 -6.44 25.05 20.32
C ASP A 81 -5.44 24.10 19.64
N ASP A 82 -4.51 23.55 20.42
CA ASP A 82 -3.65 22.43 20.03
C ASP A 82 -4.44 21.11 20.19
N THR A 83 -4.99 20.62 19.08
CA THR A 83 -5.92 19.48 19.06
C THR A 83 -5.49 18.38 18.10
N LEU A 84 -5.81 17.14 18.48
CA LEU A 84 -5.84 15.99 17.59
C LEU A 84 -7.25 15.85 17.00
N VAL A 85 -7.41 16.10 15.70
CA VAL A 85 -8.69 15.96 15.01
C VAL A 85 -8.73 14.61 14.30
N VAL A 86 -9.70 13.77 14.66
CA VAL A 86 -9.99 12.49 14.00
C VAL A 86 -11.33 12.60 13.29
N LEU A 87 -11.30 12.59 11.96
CA LEU A 87 -12.47 12.72 11.09
C LEU A 87 -12.80 11.37 10.46
N ALA A 88 -14.09 11.10 10.19
CA ALA A 88 -14.47 9.96 9.37
C ALA A 88 -14.01 10.18 7.91
N ARG A 89 -13.56 9.12 7.23
CA ARG A 89 -13.13 9.21 5.82
C ARG A 89 -14.25 9.77 4.94
N GLY A 90 -13.90 10.66 4.01
CA GLY A 90 -14.85 11.26 3.04
C GLY A 90 -15.62 12.48 3.56
N LEU A 91 -15.27 13.04 4.74
CA LEU A 91 -15.89 14.27 5.26
C LEU A 91 -15.11 15.56 4.92
N GLY A 92 -14.06 15.47 4.10
CA GLY A 92 -13.28 16.61 3.61
C GLY A 92 -12.20 17.12 4.59
N LEU A 93 -11.31 16.24 5.09
CA LEU A 93 -10.18 16.67 5.93
C LEU A 93 -9.23 17.61 5.18
N GLN A 94 -8.96 17.31 3.92
CA GLN A 94 -8.00 18.05 3.08
C GLN A 94 -8.39 19.52 2.97
N GLN A 95 -9.65 19.81 2.68
CA GLN A 95 -10.20 21.17 2.64
C GLN A 95 -10.01 21.94 3.96
N VAL A 96 -10.16 21.28 5.11
CA VAL A 96 -9.96 21.90 6.43
C VAL A 96 -8.48 22.23 6.64
N VAL A 97 -7.58 21.30 6.34
CA VAL A 97 -6.14 21.49 6.47
C VAL A 97 -5.64 22.58 5.51
N ALA A 98 -6.07 22.58 4.24
CA ALA A 98 -5.67 23.59 3.26
C ALA A 98 -6.12 25.01 3.67
N ASN A 99 -7.34 25.16 4.20
CA ASN A 99 -7.79 26.45 4.74
C ASN A 99 -6.98 26.88 5.98
N LEU A 100 -6.59 25.93 6.83
CA LEU A 100 -5.71 26.20 7.98
C LEU A 100 -4.32 26.67 7.52
N LEU A 101 -3.71 25.98 6.57
CA LEU A 101 -2.43 26.37 5.98
C LEU A 101 -2.51 27.74 5.32
N HIS A 102 -3.57 27.99 4.54
CA HIS A 102 -3.81 29.30 3.92
C HIS A 102 -3.91 30.42 4.96
N SER A 103 -4.57 30.18 6.09
CA SER A 103 -4.69 31.19 7.16
C SER A 103 -3.33 31.56 7.76
N TYR A 104 -2.43 30.60 7.89
CA TYR A 104 -1.08 30.85 8.40
C TYR A 104 -0.16 31.47 7.34
N ASP A 105 -0.30 31.09 6.07
CA ASP A 105 0.48 31.65 4.96
C ASP A 105 0.08 33.10 4.66
N ALA A 106 -1.22 33.41 4.66
CA ALA A 106 -1.74 34.77 4.46
C ALA A 106 -1.25 35.77 5.52
N ALA A 107 -0.93 35.29 6.73
CA ALA A 107 -0.34 36.11 7.78
C ALA A 107 1.16 36.45 7.53
N GLY A 108 1.81 35.78 6.57
CA GLY A 108 3.09 36.16 5.95
C GLY A 108 4.36 36.09 6.81
N ARG A 109 4.25 36.06 8.14
CA ARG A 109 5.39 36.02 9.10
C ARG A 109 5.51 34.69 9.84
N ASN A 110 4.93 33.63 9.29
CA ASN A 110 4.90 32.31 9.94
C ASN A 110 5.85 31.34 9.25
N LEU A 111 6.41 30.44 10.04
CA LEU A 111 7.15 29.26 9.59
C LEU A 111 6.38 28.04 10.08
N VAL A 112 5.58 27.44 9.20
CA VAL A 112 4.76 26.27 9.50
C VAL A 112 5.33 25.09 8.73
N VAL A 113 5.55 23.97 9.42
CA VAL A 113 6.06 22.75 8.80
C VAL A 113 4.99 21.67 8.85
N LEU A 114 4.65 21.17 7.66
CA LEU A 114 3.78 20.02 7.46
C LEU A 114 4.62 18.74 7.50
N VAL A 115 4.27 17.84 8.41
CA VAL A 115 4.96 16.57 8.63
C VAL A 115 4.02 15.40 8.32
N GLY A 116 4.54 14.39 7.63
CA GLY A 116 3.81 13.15 7.36
C GLY A 116 2.95 13.16 6.09
N ALA A 117 3.02 14.21 5.26
CA ALA A 117 2.33 14.26 3.96
C ALA A 117 3.03 13.35 2.92
N GLY A 118 2.26 12.55 2.19
CA GLY A 118 2.76 11.81 1.04
C GLY A 118 2.89 12.69 -0.22
N ASP A 119 3.44 12.13 -1.30
CA ASP A 119 3.61 12.86 -2.58
C ASP A 119 2.27 13.32 -3.18
N LEU A 120 1.23 12.51 -3.03
CA LEU A 120 -0.13 12.83 -3.45
C LEU A 120 -0.73 13.97 -2.62
N ASP A 121 -0.55 13.93 -1.30
CA ASP A 121 -1.03 14.99 -0.40
C ASP A 121 -0.31 16.32 -0.69
N ASN A 122 0.99 16.26 -0.99
CA ASN A 122 1.80 17.43 -1.33
C ASN A 122 1.30 18.13 -2.59
N THR A 123 0.99 17.35 -3.63
CA THR A 123 0.48 17.87 -4.89
C THR A 123 -0.86 18.55 -4.67
N ARG A 124 -1.80 17.87 -4.00
CA ARG A 124 -3.15 18.38 -3.75
C ARG A 124 -3.20 19.58 -2.82
N LEU A 125 -2.51 19.52 -1.67
CA LEU A 125 -2.45 20.66 -0.75
C LEU A 125 -1.75 21.84 -1.41
N GLY A 126 -0.81 21.59 -2.33
CA GLY A 126 -0.19 22.63 -3.15
C GLY A 126 -1.20 23.31 -4.09
N GLU A 127 -1.98 22.53 -4.83
CA GLU A 127 -3.03 23.00 -5.73
C GLU A 127 -4.13 23.77 -4.98
N GLU A 128 -4.71 23.18 -3.93
CA GLU A 128 -5.74 23.82 -3.11
C GLU A 128 -5.24 25.13 -2.48
N LEU A 129 -3.99 25.16 -2.01
CA LEU A 129 -3.42 26.37 -1.41
C LEU A 129 -3.21 27.45 -2.47
N ALA A 130 -2.82 27.08 -3.69
CA ALA A 130 -2.67 28.01 -4.81
C ALA A 130 -4.01 28.61 -5.24
N GLU A 131 -5.07 27.79 -5.35
CA GLU A 131 -6.42 28.26 -5.62
C GLU A 131 -6.92 29.23 -4.56
N LYS A 132 -6.76 28.87 -3.27
CA LYS A 132 -7.17 29.73 -2.15
C LYS A 132 -6.37 31.03 -2.12
N ALA A 133 -5.06 30.98 -2.43
CA ALA A 133 -4.24 32.18 -2.55
C ALA A 133 -4.72 33.10 -3.68
N ALA A 134 -5.11 32.54 -4.83
CA ALA A 134 -5.68 33.28 -5.95
C ALA A 134 -7.02 33.95 -5.60
N ILE A 135 -7.92 33.21 -4.93
CA ILE A 135 -9.24 33.72 -4.50
C ILE A 135 -9.08 34.82 -3.44
N SER A 136 -8.21 34.61 -2.47
CA SER A 136 -7.97 35.53 -1.35
C SER A 136 -7.21 36.80 -1.78
N ARG A 137 -6.44 36.73 -2.88
CA ARG A 137 -5.53 37.78 -3.36
C ARG A 137 -4.60 38.28 -2.26
N ALA A 138 -4.14 37.37 -1.40
CA ALA A 138 -3.30 37.71 -0.27
C ALA A 138 -1.89 38.08 -0.77
N PRO A 139 -1.38 39.31 -0.50
CA PRO A 139 -0.12 39.79 -1.06
C PRO A 139 1.12 39.09 -0.48
N HIS A 140 0.97 38.36 0.62
CA HIS A 140 2.05 37.68 1.33
C HIS A 140 1.97 36.15 1.25
N ALA A 141 0.95 35.60 0.61
CA ALA A 141 0.84 34.16 0.43
C ALA A 141 1.91 33.68 -0.57
N ARG A 142 2.71 32.70 -0.15
CA ARG A 142 3.82 32.16 -0.95
C ARG A 142 3.51 30.78 -1.50
N GLY A 143 2.43 30.15 -1.04
CA GLY A 143 2.07 28.79 -1.40
C GLY A 143 2.92 27.75 -0.67
N LEU A 144 2.76 26.50 -1.08
CA LEU A 144 3.39 25.35 -0.45
C LEU A 144 4.76 25.09 -1.08
N VAL A 145 5.81 25.01 -0.27
CA VAL A 145 7.15 24.63 -0.73
C VAL A 145 7.46 23.20 -0.29
N VAL A 146 7.64 22.30 -1.25
CA VAL A 146 7.98 20.90 -0.99
C VAL A 146 9.49 20.71 -1.01
N ILE A 147 10.03 20.15 0.07
CA ILE A 147 11.47 19.90 0.24
C ILE A 147 11.75 18.40 0.10
N ASN A 148 12.36 18.05 -1.03
CA ASN A 148 12.83 16.69 -1.33
C ASN A 148 14.36 16.63 -1.44
N THR A 149 14.94 15.44 -1.23
CA THR A 149 16.38 15.19 -1.33
C THR A 149 16.95 15.52 -2.70
N ASP A 150 16.15 15.32 -3.74
CA ASP A 150 16.63 15.34 -5.13
C ASP A 150 16.62 16.75 -5.73
N VAL A 151 15.81 17.65 -5.15
CA VAL A 151 15.55 18.98 -5.70
C VAL A 151 16.28 20.09 -4.93
N THR A 152 16.59 19.90 -3.64
CA THR A 152 17.04 20.99 -2.77
C THR A 152 18.38 20.72 -2.08
N ASN A 153 19.39 21.53 -2.44
CA ASN A 153 20.68 21.51 -1.76
C ASN A 153 20.60 22.20 -0.37
N VAL A 154 21.51 21.84 0.55
CA VAL A 154 21.53 22.30 1.95
C VAL A 154 21.51 23.83 2.05
N SER A 155 22.35 24.52 1.26
CA SER A 155 22.41 25.99 1.24
C SER A 155 21.15 26.65 0.71
N SER A 156 20.43 25.98 -0.21
CA SER A 156 19.14 26.48 -0.70
C SER A 156 18.06 26.33 0.38
N ARG A 157 18.04 25.21 1.12
CA ARG A 157 17.11 24.98 2.23
C ARG A 157 17.29 26.00 3.35
N GLU A 158 18.53 26.35 3.70
CA GLU A 158 18.81 27.39 4.70
C GLU A 158 18.16 28.73 4.34
N LYS A 159 18.31 29.16 3.08
CA LYS A 159 17.70 30.40 2.57
C LYS A 159 16.18 30.32 2.56
N MET A 160 15.61 29.17 2.18
CA MET A 160 14.17 28.94 2.19
C MET A 160 13.60 29.04 3.61
N TYR A 161 14.20 28.36 4.59
CA TYR A 161 13.79 28.45 6.00
C TYR A 161 13.97 29.86 6.57
N ALA A 162 15.02 30.58 6.16
CA ALA A 162 15.25 31.96 6.58
C ALA A 162 14.15 32.90 6.09
N ASN A 163 13.63 32.67 4.88
CA ASN A 163 12.54 33.46 4.31
C ASN A 163 11.20 33.20 5.02
N GLY A 164 10.96 31.99 5.52
CA GLY A 164 9.69 31.61 6.14
C GLY A 164 8.59 31.27 5.11
N GLY A 165 7.46 30.73 5.59
CA GLY A 165 6.38 30.20 4.75
C GLY A 165 5.87 28.84 5.25
N VAL A 166 5.09 28.18 4.42
CA VAL A 166 4.59 26.83 4.66
C VAL A 166 5.46 25.83 3.91
N PHE A 167 6.07 24.89 4.64
CA PHE A 167 6.96 23.88 4.08
C PHE A 167 6.39 22.49 4.32
N THR A 168 6.44 21.64 3.29
CA THR A 168 6.36 20.20 3.49
C THR A 168 7.75 19.60 3.42
N VAL A 169 8.13 18.89 4.48
CA VAL A 169 9.45 18.25 4.58
C VAL A 169 9.26 16.80 4.99
N THR A 170 9.98 15.89 4.35
CA THR A 170 10.00 14.49 4.78
C THR A 170 10.56 14.37 6.20
N SER A 171 10.01 13.46 7.03
CA SER A 171 10.37 13.33 8.44
C SER A 171 11.89 13.13 8.63
N ARG A 172 12.55 12.41 7.71
CA ARG A 172 14.00 12.17 7.76
C ARG A 172 14.82 13.43 7.53
N ILE A 173 14.51 14.23 6.49
CA ILE A 173 15.23 15.47 6.21
C ILE A 173 15.04 16.45 7.37
N LEU A 174 13.81 16.56 7.89
CA LEU A 174 13.50 17.47 8.97
C LEU A 174 14.29 17.15 10.25
N VAL A 175 14.40 15.87 10.63
CA VAL A 175 15.23 15.46 11.78
C VAL A 175 16.69 15.88 11.59
N VAL A 176 17.25 15.66 10.41
CA VAL A 176 18.65 16.03 10.10
C VAL A 176 18.85 17.54 10.14
N ASP A 177 17.93 18.32 9.57
CA ASP A 177 17.97 19.77 9.54
C ASP A 177 17.82 20.37 10.97
N LEU A 178 17.00 19.76 11.83
CA LEU A 178 16.85 20.16 13.25
C LEU A 178 18.08 19.80 14.10
N LEU A 179 18.70 18.64 13.86
CA LEU A 179 19.88 18.18 14.60
C LEU A 179 21.16 18.93 14.20
N SER A 180 21.33 19.20 12.90
CA SER A 180 22.46 19.98 12.37
C SER A 180 22.37 21.47 12.70
N GLY A 181 21.19 21.94 13.13
CA GLY A 181 20.95 23.35 13.45
C GLY A 181 20.68 24.23 12.23
N LEU A 182 20.49 23.63 11.05
CA LEU A 182 20.04 24.34 9.83
C LEU A 182 18.68 25.01 10.05
N LEU A 183 17.78 24.30 10.76
CA LEU A 183 16.48 24.80 11.17
C LEU A 183 16.44 24.91 12.69
N ASP A 184 16.40 26.14 13.21
CA ASP A 184 16.26 26.36 14.64
C ASP A 184 14.79 26.16 15.08
N PRO A 185 14.50 25.22 16.02
CA PRO A 185 13.12 24.96 16.44
C PRO A 185 12.42 26.18 17.07
N ALA A 186 13.18 27.15 17.61
CA ALA A 186 12.62 28.38 18.18
C ALA A 186 12.01 29.31 17.11
N ARG A 187 12.43 29.20 15.84
CA ARG A 187 11.88 29.99 14.73
C ARG A 187 10.58 29.41 14.17
N ILE A 188 10.32 28.13 14.41
CA ILE A 188 9.13 27.44 13.89
C ILE A 188 7.89 27.95 14.63
N THR A 189 6.92 28.49 13.90
CA THR A 189 5.65 28.98 14.46
C THR A 189 4.76 27.83 14.91
N GLY A 190 4.74 26.72 14.16
CA GLY A 190 4.00 25.53 14.54
C GLY A 190 4.21 24.35 13.61
N LEU A 191 3.79 23.18 14.09
CA LEU A 191 3.85 21.91 13.36
C LEU A 191 2.43 21.41 13.08
N ILE A 192 2.19 20.98 11.84
CA ILE A 192 0.96 20.28 11.45
C ILE A 192 1.33 18.87 11.04
N ILE A 193 0.73 17.88 11.69
CA ILE A 193 1.06 16.46 11.51
C ILE A 193 -0.13 15.79 10.84
N LEU A 194 0.10 15.24 9.64
CA LEU A 194 -0.87 14.39 8.95
C LEU A 194 -0.65 12.92 9.32
N HIS A 195 -1.66 12.09 9.07
CA HIS A 195 -1.63 10.66 9.37
C HIS A 195 -1.20 10.33 10.80
N ALA A 196 -1.79 11.04 11.78
CA ALA A 196 -1.45 10.90 13.20
C ALA A 196 -1.56 9.46 13.73
N GLU A 197 -2.32 8.59 13.05
CA GLU A 197 -2.44 7.17 13.35
C GLU A 197 -1.13 6.37 13.23
N ARG A 198 -0.14 6.89 12.49
CA ARG A 198 1.16 6.22 12.29
C ARG A 198 2.16 6.53 13.41
N VAL A 199 1.84 7.50 14.27
CA VAL A 199 2.78 8.02 15.28
C VAL A 199 2.91 7.07 16.46
N THR A 200 4.08 6.47 16.59
CA THR A 200 4.48 5.65 17.75
C THR A 200 5.56 6.36 18.58
N ALA A 201 5.87 5.89 19.80
CA ALA A 201 6.85 6.55 20.67
C ALA A 201 8.28 6.61 20.07
N THR A 202 8.58 5.67 19.16
CA THR A 202 9.86 5.53 18.45
C THR A 202 9.82 6.05 17.01
N SER A 203 8.66 6.52 16.53
CA SER A 203 8.52 7.11 15.20
C SER A 203 9.33 8.41 15.05
N LEU A 204 9.68 8.75 13.81
CA LEU A 204 10.41 9.99 13.51
C LEU A 204 9.57 11.22 13.79
N GLU A 205 8.26 11.13 13.57
CA GLU A 205 7.29 12.19 13.82
C GLU A 205 7.24 12.53 15.32
N ALA A 206 7.19 11.51 16.19
CA ALA A 206 7.28 11.71 17.63
C ALA A 206 8.65 12.28 18.04
N PHE A 207 9.73 11.88 17.35
CA PHE A 207 11.06 12.42 17.60
C PHE A 207 11.17 13.91 17.25
N ILE A 208 10.64 14.32 16.10
CA ILE A 208 10.55 15.73 15.67
C ILE A 208 9.78 16.55 16.69
N VAL A 209 8.60 16.07 17.12
CA VAL A 209 7.76 16.77 18.10
C VAL A 209 8.49 16.94 19.43
N ARG A 210 9.20 15.90 19.90
CA ARG A 210 9.98 15.96 21.14
C ARG A 210 11.10 17.00 21.04
N MET A 211 11.86 17.00 19.94
CA MET A 211 12.92 18.01 19.70
C MET A 211 12.35 19.43 19.63
N PHE A 212 11.22 19.60 18.94
CA PHE A 212 10.52 20.88 18.84
C PHE A 212 10.09 21.38 20.22
N ARG A 213 9.40 20.57 21.03
CA ARG A 213 8.91 20.96 22.36
C ARG A 213 10.02 21.21 23.39
N GLN A 214 11.19 20.58 23.25
CA GLN A 214 12.33 20.84 24.13
C GLN A 214 12.85 22.28 24.01
N LYS A 215 12.92 22.81 22.79
CA LYS A 215 13.43 24.17 22.53
C LYS A 215 12.33 25.23 22.37
N ASN A 216 11.15 24.85 21.89
CA ASN A 216 10.04 25.74 21.61
C ASN A 216 8.76 25.33 22.36
N LYS A 217 8.38 26.15 23.35
CA LYS A 217 7.16 25.99 24.14
C LYS A 217 5.99 26.84 23.63
N ALA A 218 6.26 27.84 22.80
CA ALA A 218 5.26 28.81 22.33
C ALA A 218 4.55 28.36 21.04
N GLY A 219 5.25 27.64 20.17
CA GLY A 219 4.68 27.21 18.90
C GLY A 219 3.58 26.15 19.07
N PHE A 220 2.63 26.13 18.14
CA PHE A 220 1.47 25.26 18.18
C PHE A 220 1.77 23.88 17.58
N ILE A 221 1.01 22.86 18.00
CA ILE A 221 1.02 21.53 17.38
C ILE A 221 -0.42 21.13 17.08
N LYS A 222 -0.65 20.71 15.84
CA LYS A 222 -1.97 20.24 15.39
C LYS A 222 -1.79 18.93 14.66
N ALA A 223 -2.68 17.97 14.92
CA ALA A 223 -2.57 16.64 14.34
C ALA A 223 -3.91 16.22 13.73
N PHE A 224 -3.85 15.59 12.56
CA PHE A 224 -5.01 15.20 11.77
C PHE A 224 -4.94 13.73 11.37
N SER A 225 -6.09 13.05 11.37
CA SER A 225 -6.23 11.67 10.90
C SER A 225 -7.64 11.38 10.37
N GLU A 226 -7.71 10.54 9.34
CA GLU A 226 -8.98 9.99 8.80
C GLU A 226 -9.16 8.49 9.11
N ASN A 227 -8.25 7.90 9.88
CA ASN A 227 -8.15 6.45 10.07
C ASN A 227 -8.46 6.05 11.52
N PRO A 228 -9.76 6.02 11.93
CA PRO A 228 -10.14 5.71 13.31
C PRO A 228 -9.75 4.28 13.72
N ASP A 229 -9.69 3.34 12.78
CA ASP A 229 -9.42 1.91 13.04
C ASP A 229 -8.06 1.66 13.68
N ALA A 230 -7.05 2.46 13.32
CA ALA A 230 -5.71 2.34 13.91
C ALA A 230 -5.71 2.73 15.40
N PHE A 231 -6.60 3.64 15.80
CA PHE A 231 -6.82 3.99 17.20
C PHE A 231 -7.74 3.02 17.95
N ALA A 232 -8.24 1.97 17.31
CA ALA A 232 -9.04 0.94 17.98
C ALA A 232 -8.19 -0.28 18.37
N THR A 233 -6.97 -0.41 17.86
CA THR A 233 -6.10 -1.56 18.11
C THR A 233 -5.11 -1.30 19.25
N GLY A 234 -5.06 -2.21 20.22
CA GLY A 234 -4.12 -2.16 21.36
C GLY A 234 -4.67 -1.51 22.64
N PHE A 235 -3.80 -1.36 23.65
CA PHE A 235 -4.17 -0.83 24.96
C PHE A 235 -4.13 0.69 24.99
N SER A 236 -5.30 1.34 25.07
CA SER A 236 -5.45 2.81 25.18
C SER A 236 -4.64 3.64 24.15
N PRO A 237 -4.73 3.35 22.84
CA PRO A 237 -3.89 3.98 21.82
C PRO A 237 -4.08 5.50 21.71
N LEU A 238 -5.31 6.03 21.86
CA LEU A 238 -5.55 7.48 21.79
C LEU A 238 -4.73 8.26 22.83
N THR A 239 -4.72 7.83 24.09
CA THR A 239 -3.91 8.44 25.16
C THR A 239 -2.42 8.40 24.83
N THR A 240 -1.94 7.24 24.36
CA THR A 240 -0.52 7.05 24.02
C THR A 240 -0.09 7.98 22.88
N ILE A 241 -0.90 8.10 21.83
CA ILE A 241 -0.62 8.98 20.69
C ILE A 241 -0.67 10.45 21.11
N MET A 242 -1.69 10.85 21.88
CA MET A 242 -1.79 12.23 22.41
C MET A 242 -0.57 12.58 23.26
N ARG A 243 -0.09 11.65 24.10
CA ARG A 243 1.13 11.82 24.89
C ARG A 243 2.36 11.99 24.00
N ASN A 244 2.52 11.15 22.97
CA ASN A 244 3.66 11.23 22.05
C ASN A 244 3.67 12.54 21.23
N LEU A 245 2.48 13.07 20.91
CA LEU A 245 2.30 14.32 20.18
C LEU A 245 2.27 15.57 21.07
N PHE A 246 2.33 15.41 22.40
CA PHE A 246 2.21 16.48 23.37
C PHE A 246 0.90 17.29 23.23
N LEU A 247 -0.19 16.60 22.85
CA LEU A 247 -1.53 17.18 22.69
C LEU A 247 -2.40 16.88 23.91
N ARG A 248 -3.22 17.87 24.31
CA ARG A 248 -4.09 17.76 25.49
C ARG A 248 -5.55 17.53 25.13
N LYS A 249 -5.97 18.03 23.97
CA LYS A 249 -7.35 17.95 23.48
C LYS A 249 -7.40 17.03 22.26
N SER A 250 -8.43 16.20 22.20
CA SER A 250 -8.80 15.45 21.00
C SER A 250 -10.20 15.82 20.57
N SER A 251 -10.41 16.01 19.27
CA SER A 251 -11.70 16.30 18.66
C SER A 251 -12.08 15.14 17.73
N LEU A 252 -13.24 14.54 17.96
CA LEU A 252 -13.68 13.33 17.26
C LEU A 252 -14.92 13.67 16.45
N TRP A 253 -14.87 13.45 15.14
CA TRP A 253 -15.91 13.83 14.19
C TRP A 253 -16.37 12.61 13.37
N PRO A 254 -17.16 11.69 13.98
CA PRO A 254 -17.81 10.61 13.24
C PRO A 254 -18.93 11.14 12.35
N ARG A 255 -19.35 10.35 11.34
CA ARG A 255 -20.48 10.70 10.44
C ARG A 255 -21.81 10.93 11.18
N TYR A 256 -22.00 10.23 12.30
CA TYR A 256 -23.19 10.36 13.18
C TYR A 256 -23.07 11.49 14.21
N HIS A 257 -22.04 12.35 14.14
CA HIS A 257 -21.94 13.55 14.96
C HIS A 257 -23.08 14.52 14.63
N LEU A 258 -23.67 15.16 15.65
CA LEU A 258 -24.88 15.98 15.49
C LEU A 258 -24.71 17.11 14.45
N SER A 259 -23.64 17.90 14.52
CA SER A 259 -23.39 19.00 13.57
C SER A 259 -23.16 18.49 12.14
N VAL A 260 -22.56 17.30 12.00
CA VAL A 260 -22.28 16.69 10.69
C VAL A 260 -23.58 16.19 10.08
N ALA A 261 -24.38 15.45 10.85
CA ALA A 261 -25.70 14.99 10.42
C ALA A 261 -26.60 16.16 10.02
N GLN A 262 -26.69 17.21 10.84
CA GLN A 262 -27.50 18.39 10.53
C GLN A 262 -27.05 19.12 9.26
N SER A 263 -25.74 19.20 9.00
CA SER A 263 -25.22 19.88 7.79
C SER A 263 -25.49 19.07 6.52
N LEU A 264 -25.48 17.74 6.60
CA LEU A 264 -25.66 16.84 5.45
C LEU A 264 -27.13 16.45 5.22
N GLU A 265 -28.00 16.53 6.24
CA GLU A 265 -29.43 16.22 6.14
C GLU A 265 -30.24 17.30 5.40
N VAL A 266 -29.68 18.49 5.18
CA VAL A 266 -30.36 19.60 4.48
C VAL A 266 -30.77 19.19 3.07
N GLN A 267 -29.97 18.35 2.39
CA GLN A 267 -30.24 17.88 1.03
C GLN A 267 -29.82 16.40 0.89
N LYS A 268 -30.71 15.46 1.18
CA LYS A 268 -30.43 14.02 1.02
C LYS A 268 -30.36 13.60 -0.46
N ALA A 269 -29.30 12.89 -0.84
CA ALA A 269 -29.15 12.30 -2.16
C ALA A 269 -30.34 11.38 -2.53
N ASP A 270 -30.81 11.46 -3.76
CA ASP A 270 -31.73 10.46 -4.32
C ASP A 270 -30.88 9.24 -4.68
N VAL A 271 -30.75 8.32 -3.73
CA VAL A 271 -29.97 7.09 -3.88
C VAL A 271 -30.90 5.97 -4.35
N VAL A 272 -30.58 5.38 -5.49
CA VAL A 272 -31.23 4.18 -6.02
C VAL A 272 -30.35 2.99 -5.70
N GLU A 273 -30.78 2.17 -4.74
CA GLU A 273 -30.10 0.93 -4.37
C GLU A 273 -30.51 -0.21 -5.31
N LEU A 274 -29.52 -0.83 -5.94
CA LEU A 274 -29.70 -1.93 -6.89
C LEU A 274 -28.97 -3.18 -6.39
N GLU A 275 -29.75 -4.10 -5.85
CA GLU A 275 -29.27 -5.43 -5.45
C GLU A 275 -29.15 -6.33 -6.68
N VAL A 276 -27.92 -6.75 -6.98
CA VAL A 276 -27.63 -7.65 -8.10
C VAL A 276 -27.42 -9.07 -7.58
N ASN A 277 -28.19 -10.03 -8.10
CA ASN A 277 -28.03 -11.44 -7.71
C ASN A 277 -26.83 -12.09 -8.42
N MET A 278 -25.99 -12.80 -7.67
CA MET A 278 -24.93 -13.63 -8.24
C MET A 278 -25.50 -14.85 -8.98
N THR A 279 -24.76 -15.34 -9.98
CA THR A 279 -25.09 -16.62 -10.63
C THR A 279 -24.82 -17.81 -9.69
N SER A 280 -25.50 -18.93 -9.90
CA SER A 280 -25.31 -20.15 -9.09
C SER A 280 -23.87 -20.70 -9.17
N ALA A 281 -23.20 -20.50 -10.31
CA ALA A 281 -21.80 -20.85 -10.50
C ALA A 281 -20.87 -19.96 -9.67
N MET A 282 -21.10 -18.64 -9.66
CA MET A 282 -20.35 -17.70 -8.81
C MET A 282 -20.55 -18.01 -7.33
N GLN A 283 -21.79 -18.29 -6.89
CA GLN A 283 -22.08 -18.69 -5.51
C GLN A 283 -21.32 -19.96 -5.13
N THR A 284 -21.32 -20.98 -5.98
CA THR A 284 -20.60 -22.23 -5.72
C THR A 284 -19.08 -22.00 -5.57
N ILE A 285 -18.51 -21.14 -6.41
CA ILE A 285 -17.10 -20.74 -6.33
C ILE A 285 -16.81 -19.97 -5.05
N GLN A 286 -17.64 -18.99 -4.69
CA GLN A 286 -17.48 -18.20 -3.46
C GLN A 286 -17.44 -19.12 -2.22
N HIS A 287 -18.40 -20.06 -2.11
CA HIS A 287 -18.45 -21.00 -1.00
C HIS A 287 -17.21 -21.90 -0.95
N ALA A 288 -16.75 -22.42 -2.09
CA ALA A 288 -15.56 -23.25 -2.16
C ALA A 288 -14.30 -22.50 -1.70
N VAL A 289 -14.12 -21.23 -2.10
CA VAL A 289 -12.98 -20.42 -1.69
C VAL A 289 -13.05 -20.03 -0.21
N LEU A 290 -14.23 -19.70 0.32
CA LEU A 290 -14.42 -19.44 1.75
C LEU A 290 -14.07 -20.66 2.61
N GLN A 291 -14.44 -21.87 2.16
CA GLN A 291 -14.02 -23.12 2.82
C GLN A 291 -12.49 -23.29 2.81
N CYS A 292 -11.82 -22.99 1.69
CA CYS A 292 -10.36 -23.02 1.62
C CYS A 292 -9.72 -22.02 2.61
N ILE A 293 -10.29 -20.81 2.75
CA ILE A 293 -9.82 -19.80 3.70
C ILE A 293 -9.99 -20.29 5.15
N GLU A 294 -11.16 -20.83 5.49
CA GLU A 294 -11.45 -21.34 6.83
C GLU A 294 -10.48 -22.46 7.25
N ILE A 295 -10.27 -23.43 6.35
CA ILE A 295 -9.32 -24.53 6.59
C ILE A 295 -7.90 -23.98 6.76
N SER A 296 -7.48 -23.04 5.90
CA SER A 296 -6.16 -22.41 5.95
C SER A 296 -5.92 -21.63 7.25
N ILE A 297 -6.92 -20.88 7.72
CA ILE A 297 -6.87 -20.17 9.02
C ILE A 297 -6.79 -21.18 10.17
N SER A 298 -7.55 -22.28 10.10
CA SER A 298 -7.51 -23.33 11.12
C SER A 298 -6.13 -23.99 11.21
N GLU A 299 -5.46 -24.20 10.07
CA GLU A 299 -4.08 -24.72 10.03
C GLU A 299 -3.08 -23.69 10.59
N LEU A 300 -3.24 -22.41 10.22
CA LEU A 300 -2.40 -21.32 10.69
C LEU A 300 -2.50 -21.17 12.23
N ARG A 301 -3.72 -21.30 12.78
CA ARG A 301 -4.01 -21.25 14.21
C ARG A 301 -3.36 -22.41 14.97
N LYS A 302 -3.46 -23.63 14.42
CA LYS A 302 -2.82 -24.83 15.00
C LYS A 302 -1.30 -24.74 15.00
N ALA A 303 -0.71 -24.19 13.94
CA ALA A 303 0.74 -24.07 13.81
C ALA A 303 1.36 -23.03 14.77
N ASN A 304 0.59 -22.04 15.22
CA ASN A 304 1.09 -20.91 16.01
C ASN A 304 0.27 -20.70 17.29
N ALA A 305 0.17 -21.73 18.15
CA ALA A 305 -0.60 -21.68 19.40
C ALA A 305 -0.12 -20.66 20.45
N GLY A 306 1.01 -19.97 20.22
CA GLY A 306 1.56 -18.95 21.11
C GLY A 306 1.23 -17.50 20.74
N LEU A 307 0.47 -17.25 19.67
CA LEU A 307 0.01 -15.92 19.30
C LEU A 307 -1.38 -15.66 19.89
N ASP A 308 -1.70 -14.39 20.14
CA ASP A 308 -3.06 -13.97 20.48
C ASP A 308 -3.92 -14.00 19.21
N LEU A 309 -4.87 -14.93 19.15
CA LEU A 309 -5.53 -15.42 17.93
C LEU A 309 -7.01 -14.99 17.84
N ASP A 310 -7.49 -14.19 18.80
CA ASP A 310 -8.91 -13.86 18.91
C ASP A 310 -9.44 -13.02 17.72
N ASP A 311 -8.53 -12.35 16.98
CA ASP A 311 -8.86 -11.56 15.79
C ASP A 311 -8.92 -12.37 14.47
N TRP A 312 -8.59 -13.67 14.47
CA TRP A 312 -8.52 -14.49 13.25
C TRP A 312 -9.88 -15.17 12.95
N SER A 313 -10.84 -14.38 12.46
CA SER A 313 -12.12 -14.87 11.94
C SER A 313 -12.15 -14.87 10.41
N VAL A 314 -13.16 -15.54 9.82
CA VAL A 314 -13.41 -15.49 8.37
C VAL A 314 -13.70 -14.05 7.93
N ASP A 315 -14.50 -13.30 8.69
CA ASP A 315 -14.81 -11.89 8.42
C ASP A 315 -13.54 -11.01 8.40
N SER A 316 -12.66 -11.22 9.37
CA SER A 316 -11.36 -10.54 9.42
C SER A 316 -10.53 -10.85 8.18
N ALA A 317 -10.54 -12.10 7.70
CA ALA A 317 -9.75 -12.54 6.57
C ALA A 317 -10.16 -11.93 5.22
N LEU A 318 -11.42 -11.50 5.09
CA LEU A 318 -11.92 -10.81 3.89
C LEU A 318 -11.28 -9.42 3.73
N HIS A 319 -10.83 -8.79 4.80
CA HIS A 319 -10.24 -7.47 4.74
C HIS A 319 -8.78 -7.48 4.26
N ARG A 320 -8.40 -6.50 3.42
CA ARG A 320 -7.00 -6.31 2.98
C ARG A 320 -6.02 -6.06 4.13
N SER A 321 -6.50 -5.47 5.23
CA SER A 321 -5.70 -5.22 6.43
C SER A 321 -5.30 -6.50 7.17
N PHE A 322 -5.94 -7.64 6.88
CA PHE A 322 -5.66 -8.90 7.54
C PHE A 322 -4.24 -9.41 7.26
N ASP A 323 -3.77 -9.28 6.02
CA ASP A 323 -2.40 -9.69 5.68
C ASP A 323 -1.37 -8.85 6.42
N VAL A 324 -1.65 -7.56 6.57
CA VAL A 324 -0.79 -6.64 7.33
C VAL A 324 -0.83 -7.01 8.81
N ALA A 325 -1.98 -7.41 9.35
CA ALA A 325 -2.11 -7.88 10.72
C ALA A 325 -1.34 -9.20 10.95
N ILE A 326 -1.52 -10.20 10.07
CA ILE A 326 -0.78 -11.46 10.08
C ILE A 326 0.72 -11.19 9.95
N ARG A 327 1.15 -10.39 8.97
CA ARG A 327 2.57 -10.06 8.80
C ARG A 327 3.10 -9.30 9.99
N ARG A 328 2.38 -8.34 10.57
CA ARG A 328 2.82 -7.63 11.78
C ARG A 328 3.02 -8.57 12.96
N GLN A 329 2.17 -9.60 13.11
CA GLN A 329 2.29 -10.61 14.17
C GLN A 329 3.36 -11.67 13.87
N LEU A 330 3.53 -12.06 12.61
CA LEU A 330 4.47 -13.09 12.18
C LEU A 330 5.87 -12.56 11.84
N ASP A 331 6.03 -11.31 11.41
CA ASP A 331 7.30 -10.66 11.03
C ASP A 331 8.36 -10.81 12.12
N PRO A 332 8.04 -10.62 13.41
CA PRO A 332 9.00 -10.84 14.47
C PRO A 332 9.53 -12.29 14.44
N VAL A 333 8.66 -13.29 14.25
CA VAL A 333 9.01 -14.71 14.32
C VAL A 333 9.26 -15.30 12.92
N TRP A 334 9.27 -14.49 11.86
CA TRP A 334 9.22 -14.96 10.46
C TRP A 334 10.35 -15.92 10.12
N HIS A 335 11.54 -15.73 10.71
CA HIS A 335 12.67 -16.64 10.51
C HIS A 335 12.49 -18.01 11.18
N ARG A 336 11.71 -18.10 12.27
CA ARG A 336 11.38 -19.35 12.99
C ARG A 336 10.13 -20.06 12.43
N VAL A 337 9.28 -19.32 11.73
CA VAL A 337 8.06 -19.86 11.12
C VAL A 337 8.42 -20.86 10.01
N SER A 338 7.74 -22.01 10.01
CA SER A 338 7.95 -23.06 9.02
C SER A 338 7.70 -22.56 7.58
N SER A 339 8.38 -23.13 6.59
CA SER A 339 8.14 -22.79 5.18
C SER A 339 6.69 -23.02 4.77
N ARG A 340 6.03 -24.06 5.33
CA ARG A 340 4.61 -24.35 5.13
C ARG A 340 3.72 -23.21 5.63
N THR A 341 3.97 -22.70 6.83
CA THR A 341 3.18 -21.61 7.43
C THR A 341 3.35 -20.30 6.63
N LYS A 342 4.56 -20.02 6.12
CA LYS A 342 4.79 -18.89 5.20
C LYS A 342 4.00 -19.01 3.92
N LEU A 343 3.95 -20.23 3.37
CA LEU A 343 3.17 -20.54 2.17
C LEU A 343 1.66 -20.36 2.42
N ILE A 344 1.13 -20.86 3.54
CA ILE A 344 -0.28 -20.64 3.92
C ILE A 344 -0.58 -19.14 4.06
N ALA A 345 0.31 -18.36 4.65
CA ALA A 345 0.12 -16.91 4.77
C ALA A 345 0.10 -16.20 3.41
N SER A 346 0.93 -16.63 2.44
CA SER A 346 0.83 -16.12 1.06
C SER A 346 -0.41 -16.64 0.33
N ASP A 347 -0.80 -17.89 0.60
CA ASP A 347 -1.97 -18.52 -0.03
C ASP A 347 -3.25 -17.79 0.37
N LEU A 348 -3.39 -17.34 1.63
CA LEU A 348 -4.50 -16.50 2.07
C LEU A 348 -4.63 -15.21 1.24
N THR A 349 -3.50 -14.57 0.90
CA THR A 349 -3.49 -13.42 -0.02
C THR A 349 -4.01 -13.82 -1.41
N THR A 350 -3.58 -14.98 -1.94
CA THR A 350 -4.04 -15.47 -3.25
C THR A 350 -5.53 -15.82 -3.25
N LEU A 351 -6.04 -16.48 -2.22
CA LEU A 351 -7.45 -16.86 -2.08
C LEU A 351 -8.36 -15.63 -1.98
N ARG A 352 -7.95 -14.59 -1.23
CA ARG A 352 -8.68 -13.32 -1.20
C ARG A 352 -8.67 -12.62 -2.56
N THR A 353 -7.55 -12.68 -3.28
CA THR A 353 -7.45 -12.13 -4.64
C THR A 353 -8.38 -12.89 -5.60
N ILE A 354 -8.52 -14.22 -5.46
CA ILE A 354 -9.48 -15.02 -6.23
C ILE A 354 -10.93 -14.56 -5.95
N LEU A 355 -11.30 -14.31 -4.69
CA LEU A 355 -12.64 -13.79 -4.34
C LEU A 355 -12.92 -12.43 -4.97
N GLN A 356 -11.95 -11.52 -4.95
CA GLN A 356 -12.07 -10.20 -5.57
C GLN A 356 -12.19 -10.33 -7.10
N ASN A 357 -11.31 -11.12 -7.72
CA ASN A 357 -11.30 -11.36 -9.16
C ASN A 357 -12.57 -12.06 -9.67
N LEU A 358 -13.25 -12.85 -8.84
CA LEU A 358 -14.53 -13.46 -9.21
C LEU A 358 -15.61 -12.42 -9.51
N LEU A 359 -15.60 -11.32 -8.76
CA LEU A 359 -16.60 -10.24 -8.86
C LEU A 359 -16.19 -9.15 -9.86
N SER A 360 -14.88 -8.94 -10.05
CA SER A 360 -14.35 -7.91 -10.94
C SER A 360 -14.08 -8.40 -12.37
N LEU A 361 -13.45 -9.57 -12.56
CA LEU A 361 -13.02 -10.06 -13.88
C LEU A 361 -14.11 -10.84 -14.62
N ASP A 362 -14.07 -10.78 -15.95
CA ASP A 362 -14.92 -11.62 -16.80
C ASP A 362 -14.63 -13.11 -16.64
N ALA A 363 -15.59 -13.97 -17.01
CA ALA A 363 -15.46 -15.42 -16.81
C ALA A 363 -14.25 -16.03 -17.55
N VAL A 364 -13.86 -15.47 -18.70
CA VAL A 364 -12.72 -15.96 -19.50
C VAL A 364 -11.39 -15.56 -18.86
N SER A 365 -11.21 -14.28 -18.53
CA SER A 365 -10.01 -13.77 -17.84
C SER A 365 -9.85 -14.38 -16.45
N PHE A 366 -10.96 -14.60 -15.73
CA PHE A 366 -10.94 -15.30 -14.45
C PHE A 366 -10.45 -16.76 -14.62
N HIS A 367 -10.91 -17.45 -15.66
CA HIS A 367 -10.43 -18.81 -15.96
C HIS A 367 -8.94 -18.82 -16.35
N GLN A 368 -8.50 -17.86 -17.18
CA GLN A 368 -7.09 -17.68 -17.53
C GLN A 368 -6.20 -17.46 -16.30
N TYR A 369 -6.66 -16.62 -15.37
CA TYR A 369 -5.97 -16.38 -14.11
C TYR A 369 -5.82 -17.66 -13.30
N LEU A 370 -6.88 -18.46 -13.17
CA LEU A 370 -6.84 -19.75 -12.48
C LEU A 370 -5.92 -20.78 -13.16
N GLU A 371 -5.90 -20.85 -14.50
CA GLU A 371 -4.96 -21.73 -15.20
C GLU A 371 -3.50 -21.31 -15.01
N THR A 372 -3.25 -20.00 -14.98
CA THR A 372 -1.93 -19.44 -14.71
C THR A 372 -1.47 -19.77 -13.29
N LEU A 373 -2.36 -19.62 -12.30
CA LEU A 373 -2.09 -20.01 -10.92
C LEU A 373 -1.80 -21.51 -10.80
N LEU A 374 -2.61 -22.36 -11.43
CA LEU A 374 -2.38 -23.81 -11.40
C LEU A 374 -1.00 -24.14 -11.98
N ALA A 375 -0.61 -23.49 -13.07
CA ALA A 375 0.68 -23.74 -13.71
C ALA A 375 1.87 -23.23 -12.89
N SER A 376 1.76 -22.12 -12.16
CA SER A 376 2.83 -21.65 -11.28
C SER A 376 3.08 -22.57 -10.09
N HIS A 377 2.07 -23.36 -9.70
CA HIS A 377 2.17 -24.31 -8.58
C HIS A 377 2.49 -25.76 -9.01
N VAL A 378 2.50 -26.08 -10.31
CA VAL A 378 2.94 -27.40 -10.78
C VAL A 378 4.47 -27.50 -10.68
N PRO A 379 5.02 -28.44 -9.90
CA PRO A 379 6.47 -28.55 -9.73
C PRO A 379 7.13 -28.96 -11.06
N THR A 380 8.06 -28.15 -11.55
CA THR A 380 8.91 -28.45 -12.71
C THR A 380 10.04 -29.43 -12.36
N ASP A 381 10.44 -29.51 -11.09
CA ASP A 381 11.51 -30.39 -10.59
C ASP A 381 11.14 -31.09 -9.26
N GLY A 382 11.66 -32.31 -9.06
CA GLY A 382 11.37 -33.15 -7.88
C GLY A 382 11.79 -32.54 -6.52
N PHE A 383 12.66 -31.53 -6.50
CA PHE A 383 13.01 -30.77 -5.29
C PHE A 383 11.92 -29.75 -4.90
N HIS A 384 11.16 -29.22 -5.86
CA HIS A 384 10.10 -28.24 -5.65
C HIS A 384 8.74 -28.85 -5.29
N ALA A 385 8.62 -30.19 -5.30
CA ALA A 385 7.41 -30.89 -4.86
C ALA A 385 7.03 -30.62 -3.39
N ARG A 386 7.96 -30.09 -2.58
CA ARG A 386 7.70 -29.68 -1.18
C ARG A 386 7.11 -28.27 -1.02
N MET A 387 6.97 -27.50 -2.10
CA MET A 387 6.45 -26.13 -2.09
C MET A 387 5.08 -25.99 -2.79
N HIS A 388 4.33 -27.09 -2.91
CA HIS A 388 2.95 -27.03 -3.38
C HIS A 388 2.04 -26.36 -2.34
N SER A 389 1.16 -25.46 -2.78
CA SER A 389 0.20 -24.79 -1.91
C SER A 389 -0.82 -25.79 -1.37
N PRO A 390 -0.93 -25.97 -0.04
CA PRO A 390 -1.77 -27.03 0.55
C PRO A 390 -3.25 -26.93 0.20
N TRP A 391 -3.75 -25.72 -0.09
CA TRP A 391 -5.16 -25.51 -0.39
C TRP A 391 -5.58 -26.10 -1.75
N LEU A 392 -4.65 -26.25 -2.69
CA LEU A 392 -4.89 -26.86 -4.01
C LEU A 392 -5.20 -28.36 -3.91
N ASP A 393 -4.79 -29.01 -2.82
CA ASP A 393 -5.05 -30.42 -2.54
C ASP A 393 -6.43 -30.65 -1.87
N LEU A 394 -7.16 -29.58 -1.57
CA LEU A 394 -8.50 -29.67 -0.96
C LEU A 394 -9.56 -29.99 -2.01
N ASP A 395 -10.56 -30.78 -1.64
CA ASP A 395 -11.72 -31.09 -2.51
C ASP A 395 -12.45 -29.80 -2.96
N ALA A 396 -12.46 -28.76 -2.12
CA ALA A 396 -13.02 -27.45 -2.44
C ALA A 396 -12.28 -26.76 -3.61
N ALA A 397 -10.97 -26.97 -3.76
CA ALA A 397 -10.22 -26.43 -4.89
C ALA A 397 -10.62 -27.11 -6.22
N ASP A 398 -10.86 -28.42 -6.22
CA ASP A 398 -11.36 -29.13 -7.41
C ASP A 398 -12.76 -28.62 -7.82
N ILE A 399 -13.63 -28.28 -6.86
CA ILE A 399 -14.93 -27.64 -7.12
C ILE A 399 -14.74 -26.25 -7.75
N LEU A 400 -13.81 -25.44 -7.23
CA LEU A 400 -13.45 -24.13 -7.79
C LEU A 400 -13.03 -24.25 -9.27
N PHE A 401 -12.03 -25.07 -9.58
CA PHE A 401 -11.50 -25.18 -10.95
C PHE A 401 -12.51 -25.81 -11.93
N SER A 402 -13.26 -26.82 -11.48
CA SER A 402 -14.26 -27.47 -12.33
C SER A 402 -15.44 -26.54 -12.62
N THR A 403 -15.88 -25.74 -11.64
CA THR A 403 -16.97 -24.77 -11.82
C THR A 403 -16.50 -23.61 -12.67
N ALA A 404 -15.31 -23.05 -12.44
CA ALA A 404 -14.74 -22.00 -13.27
C ALA A 404 -14.61 -22.40 -14.74
N ARG A 405 -14.23 -23.66 -15.01
CA ARG A 405 -14.20 -24.19 -16.38
C ARG A 405 -15.61 -24.24 -17.00
N LYS A 406 -16.61 -24.68 -16.24
CA LYS A 406 -18.01 -24.75 -16.71
C LYS A 406 -18.60 -23.39 -17.07
N ARG A 407 -18.06 -22.29 -16.52
CA ARG A 407 -18.43 -20.90 -16.87
C ARG A 407 -17.93 -20.43 -18.25
N VAL A 408 -17.12 -21.25 -18.92
CA VAL A 408 -16.59 -20.96 -20.25
C VAL A 408 -16.92 -22.09 -21.22
N TYR A 409 -16.71 -23.35 -20.82
CA TYR A 409 -16.96 -24.54 -21.64
C TYR A 409 -17.60 -25.67 -20.81
N THR A 410 -18.68 -26.28 -21.32
CA THR A 410 -19.34 -27.44 -20.69
C THR A 410 -18.75 -28.79 -21.13
N GLY A 411 -17.88 -28.80 -22.15
CA GLY A 411 -17.26 -30.00 -22.72
C GLY A 411 -15.72 -30.09 -22.55
N LYS A 412 -15.11 -31.10 -23.17
CA LYS A 412 -13.66 -31.10 -23.40
C LYS A 412 -13.33 -29.91 -24.31
N PRO A 413 -12.21 -29.19 -24.08
CA PRO A 413 -11.88 -28.06 -24.93
C PRO A 413 -11.81 -28.52 -26.40
N PRO A 414 -12.33 -27.74 -27.36
CA PRO A 414 -12.28 -28.11 -28.77
C PRO A 414 -10.83 -28.39 -29.17
N LYS A 415 -10.61 -29.53 -29.83
CA LYS A 415 -9.27 -30.00 -30.23
C LYS A 415 -8.72 -29.29 -31.48
N GLY A 416 -9.43 -28.29 -32.00
CA GLY A 416 -9.09 -27.49 -33.17
C GLY A 416 -10.21 -26.50 -33.49
N LEU A 417 -9.89 -25.45 -34.24
CA LEU A 417 -10.85 -24.44 -34.71
C LEU A 417 -11.27 -24.79 -36.14
N ASP A 418 -12.13 -25.80 -36.30
CA ASP A 418 -12.85 -26.00 -37.56
C ASP A 418 -14.06 -25.06 -37.54
N SER A 419 -14.05 -24.08 -38.44
CA SER A 419 -14.94 -22.91 -38.50
C SER A 419 -16.41 -23.21 -38.85
N ILE A 420 -16.89 -24.43 -38.63
CA ILE A 420 -18.25 -24.85 -39.02
C ILE A 420 -19.09 -25.35 -37.81
N ASP A 421 -18.48 -25.73 -36.67
CA ASP A 421 -19.21 -26.25 -35.50
C ASP A 421 -19.15 -25.35 -34.25
N LEU A 422 -19.11 -24.02 -34.45
CA LEU A 422 -19.19 -23.03 -33.35
C LEU A 422 -20.57 -22.95 -32.67
N GLN A 423 -21.60 -23.56 -33.26
CA GLN A 423 -22.94 -23.65 -32.66
C GLN A 423 -23.16 -24.89 -31.80
N ASP A 424 -22.30 -25.92 -31.88
CA ASP A 424 -22.57 -27.24 -31.26
C ASP A 424 -21.47 -27.74 -30.30
N SER A 425 -20.58 -26.85 -29.85
CA SER A 425 -19.47 -27.19 -28.94
C SER A 425 -19.62 -26.61 -27.54
N GLY A 426 -20.80 -26.72 -26.91
CA GLY A 426 -20.97 -26.56 -25.45
C GLY A 426 -20.36 -25.31 -24.79
N LEU A 427 -20.20 -24.21 -25.54
CA LEU A 427 -19.70 -22.93 -25.06
C LEU A 427 -20.79 -22.25 -24.22
N VAL A 428 -20.52 -22.06 -22.93
CA VAL A 428 -21.39 -21.31 -22.03
C VAL A 428 -20.55 -20.13 -21.59
N LEU A 429 -20.53 -19.06 -22.38
CA LEU A 429 -19.88 -17.81 -22.02
C LEU A 429 -20.79 -17.08 -21.03
N GLU A 430 -20.53 -17.26 -19.74
CA GLU A 430 -21.31 -16.59 -18.70
C GLU A 430 -20.93 -15.10 -18.63
N GLU A 431 -21.92 -14.24 -18.83
CA GLU A 431 -21.78 -12.79 -18.68
C GLU A 431 -21.86 -12.38 -17.20
N GLN A 432 -21.24 -11.27 -16.82
CA GLN A 432 -21.38 -10.75 -15.46
C GLN A 432 -22.77 -10.11 -15.27
N PRO A 433 -23.51 -10.45 -14.20
CA PRO A 433 -24.84 -9.87 -13.96
C PRO A 433 -24.85 -8.34 -13.84
N LYS A 434 -23.76 -7.73 -13.31
CA LYS A 434 -23.65 -6.27 -13.19
C LYS A 434 -23.65 -5.54 -14.53
N TRP A 435 -23.19 -6.14 -15.63
CA TRP A 435 -23.19 -5.47 -16.93
C TRP A 435 -24.59 -5.26 -17.49
N VAL A 436 -25.48 -6.24 -17.29
CA VAL A 436 -26.88 -6.15 -17.70
C VAL A 436 -27.57 -5.01 -16.94
N VAL A 437 -27.35 -4.92 -15.63
CA VAL A 437 -27.92 -3.84 -14.82
C VAL A 437 -27.31 -2.49 -15.21
N LEU A 438 -26.02 -2.44 -15.55
CA LEU A 438 -25.36 -1.22 -16.00
C LEU A 438 -25.95 -0.72 -17.33
N SER A 439 -26.17 -1.60 -18.31
CA SER A 439 -26.81 -1.22 -19.57
C SER A 439 -28.24 -0.72 -19.34
N ASP A 440 -29.01 -1.38 -18.47
CA ASP A 440 -30.38 -0.95 -18.14
C ASP A 440 -30.41 0.45 -17.52
N ILE A 441 -29.44 0.78 -16.65
CA ILE A 441 -29.31 2.12 -16.04
C ILE A 441 -28.96 3.16 -17.10
N LEU A 442 -28.01 2.86 -17.99
CA LEU A 442 -27.60 3.80 -19.04
C LEU A 442 -28.74 4.04 -20.04
N ASP A 443 -29.50 3.00 -20.39
CA ASP A 443 -30.71 3.12 -21.21
C ASP A 443 -31.80 3.95 -20.52
N GLU A 444 -31.99 3.79 -19.20
CA GLU A 444 -32.91 4.62 -18.41
C GLU A 444 -32.49 6.10 -18.43
N ILE A 445 -31.18 6.37 -18.26
CA ILE A 445 -30.62 7.72 -18.29
C ILE A 445 -30.79 8.34 -19.68
N ALA A 446 -30.45 7.59 -20.74
CA ALA A 446 -30.59 8.03 -22.13
C ALA A 446 -32.05 8.35 -22.50
N GLN A 447 -33.01 7.52 -22.07
CA GLN A 447 -34.44 7.76 -22.29
C GLN A 447 -34.99 8.96 -21.50
N SER A 448 -34.30 9.34 -20.41
CA SER A 448 -34.70 10.45 -19.54
C SER A 448 -34.21 11.82 -20.04
N GLY A 449 -33.25 11.89 -20.96
CA GLY A 449 -32.83 13.13 -21.65
C GLY A 449 -33.72 13.39 -22.86
N PRO A 450 -34.53 14.48 -22.95
CA PRO A 450 -34.21 15.88 -22.62
C PRO A 450 -35.33 16.62 -21.83
N THR A 451 -36.19 15.89 -21.12
CA THR A 451 -37.38 16.48 -20.45
C THR A 451 -37.13 16.90 -19.01
N SER A 452 -35.99 16.50 -18.44
CA SER A 452 -35.57 16.85 -17.09
C SER A 452 -34.46 17.90 -17.18
N ASN A 453 -34.50 18.95 -16.35
CA ASN A 453 -33.47 20.00 -16.27
C ASN A 453 -32.14 19.47 -15.68
N LEU A 454 -31.80 18.21 -15.91
CA LEU A 454 -30.62 17.50 -15.42
C LEU A 454 -29.68 17.23 -16.62
N GLY A 455 -29.16 18.29 -17.22
CA GLY A 455 -28.07 18.18 -18.19
C GLY A 455 -26.74 18.02 -17.44
N GLY A 456 -25.97 16.98 -17.77
CA GLY A 456 -24.61 16.79 -17.28
C GLY A 456 -24.11 15.35 -17.50
N PRO A 457 -22.78 15.14 -17.47
CA PRO A 457 -22.16 13.86 -17.77
C PRO A 457 -22.52 12.79 -16.74
N THR A 458 -22.44 11.52 -17.16
CA THR A 458 -22.60 10.35 -16.28
C THR A 458 -21.23 9.86 -15.81
N LEU A 459 -21.02 9.82 -14.50
CA LEU A 459 -19.77 9.35 -13.89
C LEU A 459 -19.93 7.93 -13.34
N ILE A 460 -19.17 6.97 -13.87
CA ILE A 460 -19.11 5.59 -13.39
C ILE A 460 -17.85 5.43 -12.53
N MET A 461 -18.04 5.05 -11.27
CA MET A 461 -16.96 4.85 -10.31
C MET A 461 -16.73 3.37 -10.03
N CYS A 462 -15.50 2.90 -10.24
CA CYS A 462 -15.10 1.51 -10.03
C CYS A 462 -13.99 1.37 -9.00
N GLN A 463 -13.77 0.16 -8.47
CA GLN A 463 -12.71 -0.08 -7.48
C GLN A 463 -11.29 -0.02 -8.08
N ASP A 464 -11.05 -0.65 -9.23
CA ASP A 464 -9.72 -0.83 -9.79
C ASP A 464 -9.61 -0.27 -11.22
N ARG A 465 -8.40 0.15 -11.62
CA ARG A 465 -8.15 0.60 -13.01
C ARG A 465 -8.41 -0.49 -14.05
N GLN A 466 -8.21 -1.76 -13.68
CA GLN A 466 -8.54 -2.90 -14.55
C GLN A 466 -10.05 -2.99 -14.79
N THR A 467 -10.87 -2.86 -13.74
CA THR A 467 -12.33 -2.83 -13.89
C THR A 467 -12.80 -1.63 -14.71
N CYS A 468 -12.15 -0.46 -14.56
CA CYS A 468 -12.46 0.71 -15.39
C CYS A 468 -12.21 0.43 -16.86
N SER A 469 -11.04 -0.14 -17.20
CA SER A 469 -10.70 -0.48 -18.58
C SER A 469 -11.64 -1.52 -19.17
N GLN A 470 -12.09 -2.48 -18.36
CA GLN A 470 -13.00 -3.53 -18.77
C GLN A 470 -14.41 -3.00 -19.03
N VAL A 471 -14.92 -2.15 -18.14
CA VAL A 471 -16.22 -1.48 -18.31
C VAL A 471 -16.16 -0.53 -19.51
N ALA A 472 -15.07 0.23 -19.68
CA ALA A 472 -14.89 1.09 -20.84
C ALA A 472 -14.88 0.30 -22.16
N GLU A 473 -14.14 -0.82 -22.23
CA GLU A 473 -14.13 -1.69 -23.43
C GLU A 473 -15.52 -2.30 -23.68
N TYR A 474 -16.25 -2.68 -22.63
CA TYR A 474 -17.62 -3.19 -22.75
C TYR A 474 -18.58 -2.14 -23.34
N LEU A 475 -18.54 -0.90 -22.83
CA LEU A 475 -19.39 0.20 -23.30
C LEU A 475 -19.07 0.60 -24.75
N GLN A 476 -17.78 0.69 -25.11
CA GLN A 476 -17.36 0.99 -26.49
C GLN A 476 -17.89 -0.03 -27.51
N ILE A 477 -17.93 -1.31 -27.16
CA ILE A 477 -18.48 -2.36 -28.02
C ILE A 477 -20.01 -2.30 -28.09
N SER A 478 -20.65 -1.76 -27.05
CA SER A 478 -22.10 -1.54 -27.04
C SER A 478 -22.53 -0.42 -27.99
N ASP A 479 -21.78 0.69 -28.04
CA ASP A 479 -22.11 1.86 -28.88
C ASP A 479 -21.88 1.62 -30.38
N ASN A 480 -20.89 0.79 -30.74
CA ASN A 480 -20.62 0.38 -32.12
C ASN A 480 -21.72 -0.55 -32.73
N ALA A 481 -22.86 -0.69 -32.05
CA ALA A 481 -24.04 -1.39 -32.57
C ALA A 481 -25.00 -0.47 -33.35
N HIS A 482 -24.65 0.78 -33.62
CA HIS A 482 -25.40 1.62 -34.56
C HIS A 482 -25.36 1.03 -35.98
N PRO A 483 -26.49 0.99 -36.70
CA PRO A 483 -26.57 0.37 -38.01
C PRO A 483 -25.82 1.20 -39.05
N ASP A 484 -24.95 0.56 -39.84
CA ASP A 484 -24.36 1.14 -41.03
C ASP A 484 -25.46 1.77 -41.94
N GLU A 485 -25.18 2.94 -42.54
CA GLU A 485 -26.10 3.67 -43.44
C GLU A 485 -26.51 2.90 -44.71
N GLU A 486 -25.93 1.73 -44.96
CA GLU A 486 -26.36 0.82 -46.01
C GLU A 486 -27.26 -0.26 -45.40
N GLY A 487 -28.58 -0.07 -45.53
CA GLY A 487 -29.64 -0.93 -44.99
C GLY A 487 -29.61 -2.40 -45.42
N ASN A 488 -28.56 -3.11 -45.04
CA ASN A 488 -28.36 -4.53 -45.22
C ASN A 488 -28.53 -5.15 -43.84
N ILE A 489 -29.75 -5.57 -43.54
CA ILE A 489 -30.08 -6.32 -42.32
C ILE A 489 -29.47 -7.72 -42.49
N GLY A 490 -28.17 -7.83 -42.22
CA GLY A 490 -27.50 -9.08 -41.97
C GLY A 490 -28.07 -9.70 -40.69
N LEU A 491 -28.29 -11.00 -40.72
CA LEU A 491 -28.85 -11.85 -39.67
C LEU A 491 -27.94 -11.98 -38.43
N ALA A 492 -27.41 -10.85 -37.92
CA ALA A 492 -26.45 -10.74 -36.81
C ALA A 492 -26.75 -9.54 -35.88
N SER A 493 -27.94 -8.95 -36.00
CA SER A 493 -28.40 -7.79 -35.20
C SER A 493 -29.06 -8.17 -33.86
N THR A 494 -29.04 -9.45 -33.47
CA THR A 494 -29.69 -9.97 -32.24
C THR A 494 -28.74 -10.55 -31.21
N ASP A 495 -27.43 -10.54 -31.46
CA ASP A 495 -26.47 -10.93 -30.43
C ASP A 495 -26.22 -9.76 -29.49
N SER A 496 -26.48 -9.97 -28.19
CA SER A 496 -26.25 -8.99 -27.13
C SER A 496 -24.81 -8.46 -27.18
N SER A 497 -24.63 -7.15 -26.95
CA SER A 497 -23.32 -6.48 -26.87
C SER A 497 -22.33 -7.26 -25.97
N SER A 498 -22.84 -7.80 -24.87
CA SER A 498 -22.14 -8.68 -23.95
C SER A 498 -21.60 -9.97 -24.56
N LYS A 499 -22.31 -10.62 -25.49
CA LYS A 499 -21.80 -11.82 -26.19
C LYS A 499 -20.61 -11.47 -27.08
N ARG A 500 -20.67 -10.34 -27.81
CA ARG A 500 -19.58 -9.90 -28.70
C ARG A 500 -18.30 -9.64 -27.89
N PHE A 501 -18.40 -8.95 -26.77
CA PHE A 501 -17.30 -8.73 -25.84
C PHE A 501 -16.70 -10.06 -25.35
N MET A 502 -17.55 -11.00 -24.90
CA MET A 502 -17.10 -12.31 -24.40
C MET A 502 -16.45 -13.17 -25.49
N HIS A 503 -16.94 -13.12 -26.73
CA HIS A 503 -16.34 -13.81 -27.87
C HIS A 503 -14.94 -13.27 -28.18
N ARG A 504 -14.75 -11.95 -28.17
CA ARG A 504 -13.43 -11.33 -28.35
C ARG A 504 -12.44 -11.77 -27.26
N LYS A 505 -12.86 -11.78 -25.99
CA LYS A 505 -12.04 -12.29 -24.87
C LYS A 505 -11.70 -13.76 -25.04
N LEU A 506 -12.65 -14.57 -25.50
CA LEU A 506 -12.43 -15.99 -25.77
C LEU A 506 -11.36 -16.23 -26.84
N LEU A 507 -11.40 -15.48 -27.94
CA LEU A 507 -10.41 -15.58 -29.01
C LEU A 507 -9.01 -15.22 -28.50
N GLY A 508 -8.89 -14.13 -27.73
CA GLY A 508 -7.65 -13.76 -27.06
C GLY A 508 -7.13 -14.85 -26.12
N PHE A 509 -8.04 -15.47 -25.34
CA PHE A 509 -7.68 -16.59 -24.47
C PHE A 509 -7.19 -17.82 -25.24
N LEU A 510 -7.81 -18.17 -26.37
CA LEU A 510 -7.39 -19.31 -27.18
C LEU A 510 -6.00 -19.10 -27.79
N ALA A 511 -5.73 -17.87 -28.27
CA ALA A 511 -4.39 -17.48 -28.74
C ALA A 511 -3.36 -17.59 -27.60
N TRP A 512 -3.65 -16.99 -26.44
CA TRP A 512 -2.81 -17.10 -25.26
C TRP A 512 -2.58 -18.55 -24.84
N ARG A 513 -3.62 -19.39 -24.80
CA ARG A 513 -3.53 -20.79 -24.35
C ARG A 513 -2.65 -21.62 -25.30
N HIS A 514 -2.72 -21.36 -26.59
CA HIS A 514 -1.85 -21.99 -27.57
C HIS A 514 -0.38 -21.63 -27.33
N ASP A 515 -0.07 -20.36 -27.08
CA ASP A 515 1.30 -19.93 -26.77
C ASP A 515 1.76 -20.45 -25.40
N PHE A 516 0.85 -20.51 -24.44
CA PHE A 516 1.08 -21.04 -23.10
C PHE A 516 1.36 -22.55 -23.10
N THR A 517 0.63 -23.32 -23.89
CA THR A 517 0.86 -24.76 -24.04
C THR A 517 2.17 -25.06 -24.76
N LYS A 518 2.56 -24.24 -25.75
CA LYS A 518 3.91 -24.28 -26.32
C LYS A 518 5.00 -24.00 -25.29
N PHE A 519 4.83 -22.95 -24.46
CA PHE A 519 5.74 -22.63 -23.37
C PHE A 519 5.90 -23.78 -22.37
N ARG A 520 4.79 -24.45 -22.02
CA ARG A 520 4.85 -25.61 -21.13
C ARG A 520 5.56 -26.79 -21.77
N ALA A 521 5.36 -27.03 -23.07
CA ALA A 521 6.00 -28.12 -23.79
C ALA A 521 7.52 -27.89 -23.99
N SER A 522 7.98 -26.64 -24.08
CA SER A 522 9.42 -26.33 -24.17
C SER A 522 10.14 -26.47 -22.83
N ASN A 523 9.47 -26.19 -21.70
CA ASN A 523 10.05 -26.25 -20.35
C ASN A 523 10.10 -27.65 -19.72
N LEU A 524 9.59 -28.71 -20.38
CA LEU A 524 9.85 -30.08 -19.92
C LEU A 524 11.25 -30.52 -20.37
N PRO A 525 12.13 -30.98 -19.47
CA PRO A 525 13.45 -31.46 -19.85
C PRO A 525 13.30 -32.63 -20.82
N LYS A 526 13.80 -32.46 -22.05
CA LYS A 526 13.91 -33.55 -23.03
C LYS A 526 14.92 -34.55 -22.47
N GLU A 527 14.45 -35.67 -21.92
CA GLU A 527 15.29 -36.83 -21.65
C GLU A 527 16.08 -37.16 -22.93
N GLN A 528 17.41 -37.03 -22.85
CA GLN A 528 18.33 -37.41 -23.91
C GLN A 528 18.20 -38.91 -24.17
N LYS A 529 17.37 -39.31 -25.13
CA LYS A 529 17.50 -40.62 -25.77
C LYS A 529 18.75 -40.60 -26.65
N SER A 530 19.88 -40.99 -26.07
CA SER A 530 21.10 -41.28 -26.80
C SER A 530 20.86 -42.40 -27.81
N ALA A 531 21.22 -42.11 -29.06
CA ALA A 531 21.18 -43.01 -30.20
C ALA A 531 22.03 -44.28 -29.97
N GLY A 532 21.48 -45.42 -30.39
CA GLY A 532 22.14 -46.72 -30.39
C GLY A 532 21.28 -47.78 -31.05
N ALA A 533 20.94 -47.59 -32.33
CA ALA A 533 20.24 -48.58 -33.13
C ALA A 533 21.22 -49.67 -33.59
N ASN A 534 21.09 -50.86 -33.00
CA ASN A 534 21.45 -52.18 -33.55
C ASN A 534 20.82 -53.18 -32.55
N THR A 535 19.86 -54.03 -32.88
CA THR A 535 19.93 -55.12 -33.86
C THR A 535 18.55 -55.80 -33.96
N ARG A 536 18.18 -56.18 -35.19
CA ARG A 536 17.39 -57.33 -35.66
C ARG A 536 16.33 -57.99 -34.75
N SER A 537 15.14 -58.15 -35.35
CA SER A 537 14.03 -59.01 -34.94
C SER A 537 14.44 -60.41 -34.50
N ILE A 538 13.86 -60.91 -33.40
CA ILE A 538 13.45 -62.32 -33.23
C ILE A 538 12.27 -62.39 -32.24
N THR A 539 11.30 -63.19 -32.65
CA THR A 539 10.01 -63.55 -32.06
C THR A 539 10.07 -64.16 -30.65
N SER A 540 9.06 -63.81 -29.84
CA SER A 540 8.33 -64.61 -28.83
C SER A 540 8.97 -65.92 -28.35
N LYS A 541 9.20 -66.02 -27.03
CA LYS A 541 8.97 -67.25 -26.24
C LYS A 541 8.75 -66.93 -24.75
N LYS A 542 7.62 -67.41 -24.23
CA LYS A 542 7.25 -67.50 -22.80
C LYS A 542 8.34 -68.19 -21.98
N ALA A 543 8.56 -67.74 -20.74
CA ALA A 543 9.31 -68.47 -19.72
C ALA A 543 8.38 -69.02 -18.61
N PRO A 544 8.70 -70.17 -17.98
CA PRO A 544 7.73 -71.02 -17.29
C PRO A 544 7.80 -70.98 -15.76
N ALA A 545 6.82 -71.65 -15.15
CA ALA A 545 6.54 -71.72 -13.72
C ALA A 545 7.37 -72.75 -12.93
N ASN A 546 7.41 -72.50 -11.61
CA ASN A 546 7.72 -73.37 -10.47
C ASN A 546 9.18 -73.54 -9.98
N LYS A 547 9.39 -73.13 -8.72
CA LYS A 547 9.97 -73.98 -7.66
C LYS A 547 9.53 -73.54 -6.26
N ARG A 548 8.92 -74.48 -5.52
CA ARG A 548 8.47 -74.41 -4.12
C ARG A 548 9.66 -74.51 -3.15
N ARG A 549 9.61 -73.81 -2.00
CA ARG A 549 10.08 -74.39 -0.71
C ARG A 549 9.39 -73.78 0.53
N ARG A 550 8.73 -74.72 1.23
CA ARG A 550 8.06 -74.80 2.54
C ARG A 550 8.27 -73.75 3.64
N VAL A 551 7.12 -73.53 4.30
CA VAL A 551 6.72 -72.86 5.56
C VAL A 551 7.25 -73.52 6.83
N ARG A 552 7.49 -72.72 7.89
CA ARG A 552 7.11 -73.05 9.30
C ARG A 552 7.11 -71.80 10.21
N GLY A 553 5.90 -71.42 10.66
CA GLY A 553 5.59 -71.16 12.08
C GLY A 553 5.65 -69.73 12.63
N ALA A 554 4.45 -69.21 12.95
CA ALA A 554 4.07 -68.38 14.11
C ALA A 554 3.48 -67.00 13.78
N ALA A 555 2.46 -66.64 14.56
CA ALA A 555 1.35 -65.77 14.22
C ALA A 555 1.47 -64.33 14.78
N GLN A 556 0.64 -63.46 14.18
CA GLN A 556 0.06 -62.22 14.71
C GLN A 556 1.00 -61.02 14.93
N PHE A 557 0.90 -60.01 14.05
CA PHE A 557 0.31 -58.70 14.37
C PHE A 557 -0.08 -57.97 13.07
N ALA A 558 -1.19 -57.25 13.12
CA ALA A 558 -1.84 -56.59 12.00
C ALA A 558 -1.03 -55.39 11.48
N ALA A 559 -0.90 -55.29 10.16
CA ALA A 559 -0.59 -54.06 9.45
C ALA A 559 -1.42 -54.02 8.16
N ALA A 560 -2.58 -53.38 8.23
CA ALA A 560 -3.31 -52.94 7.05
C ALA A 560 -2.56 -51.71 6.49
N THR A 561 -1.67 -51.95 5.52
CA THR A 561 -1.17 -50.91 4.62
C THR A 561 -2.05 -50.93 3.38
N SER A 562 -3.03 -50.04 3.32
CA SER A 562 -3.65 -49.68 2.05
C SER A 562 -2.65 -48.85 1.26
N SER A 563 -1.98 -49.48 0.30
CA SER A 563 -1.25 -48.82 -0.77
C SER A 563 -2.24 -47.98 -1.59
N ARG A 564 -2.38 -46.70 -1.25
CA ARG A 564 -2.97 -45.70 -2.13
C ARG A 564 -1.81 -45.13 -2.94
N GLU A 565 -1.65 -45.64 -4.16
CA GLU A 565 -0.71 -45.08 -5.12
C GLU A 565 -1.01 -43.58 -5.33
N PRO A 566 0.01 -42.71 -5.38
CA PRO A 566 -0.19 -41.33 -5.79
C PRO A 566 -0.44 -41.34 -7.30
N GLN A 567 -1.69 -41.09 -7.71
CA GLN A 567 -1.99 -40.75 -9.09
C GLN A 567 -1.31 -39.43 -9.44
N THR A 568 -0.12 -39.56 -10.01
CA THR A 568 0.54 -38.48 -10.74
C THR A 568 -0.33 -38.11 -11.94
N ARG A 569 -0.88 -36.88 -11.94
CA ARG A 569 -1.54 -36.25 -13.09
C ARG A 569 -0.54 -36.16 -14.25
N SER A 570 -0.43 -37.21 -15.04
CA SER A 570 0.21 -37.18 -16.36
C SER A 570 -0.85 -36.85 -17.39
N GLY A 571 -0.92 -35.57 -17.77
CA GLY A 571 -1.61 -35.19 -19.00
C GLY A 571 -0.83 -35.76 -20.17
N GLN A 572 -1.30 -36.84 -20.77
CA GLN A 572 -0.76 -37.38 -22.01
C GLN A 572 -0.93 -36.32 -23.13
N ALA A 573 0.18 -35.79 -23.60
CA ALA A 573 0.27 -35.01 -24.83
C ALA A 573 0.38 -35.99 -26.01
N GLU A 574 -0.67 -36.09 -26.81
CA GLU A 574 -0.58 -36.68 -28.16
C GLU A 574 -0.20 -35.58 -29.14
N ALA A 575 1.03 -35.65 -29.65
CA ALA A 575 1.47 -34.85 -30.78
C ALA A 575 0.94 -35.47 -32.08
N SER A 576 0.21 -34.70 -32.89
CA SER A 576 -0.05 -35.03 -34.30
C SER A 576 0.06 -33.77 -35.17
N SER A 577 0.43 -34.00 -36.42
CA SER A 577 1.13 -33.11 -37.34
C SER A 577 0.29 -32.01 -38.01
N ASP A 578 0.99 -30.93 -38.35
CA ASP A 578 0.74 -29.89 -39.36
C ASP A 578 -0.51 -30.02 -40.27
N GLY A 579 -1.31 -28.95 -40.27
CA GLY A 579 -2.35 -28.69 -41.27
C GLY A 579 -3.10 -27.36 -41.09
N SER A 580 -3.14 -26.80 -39.89
CA SER A 580 -4.03 -25.68 -39.51
C SER A 580 -3.31 -24.33 -39.28
N ARG A 581 -2.19 -24.08 -39.96
CA ARG A 581 -1.45 -22.80 -39.86
C ARG A 581 -2.11 -21.64 -40.63
N LEU A 582 -2.98 -21.93 -41.61
CA LEU A 582 -3.42 -20.95 -42.61
C LEU A 582 -4.70 -20.17 -42.26
N SER A 583 -5.58 -20.66 -41.35
CA SER A 583 -6.79 -19.91 -40.95
C SER A 583 -6.60 -19.06 -39.69
N LEU A 584 -5.67 -19.45 -38.79
CA LEU A 584 -5.35 -18.68 -37.59
C LEU A 584 -4.61 -17.37 -37.92
N LEU A 585 -3.73 -17.39 -38.94
CA LEU A 585 -3.02 -16.20 -39.41
C LEU A 585 -3.97 -15.20 -40.08
N GLY A 586 -4.99 -15.65 -40.82
CA GLY A 586 -5.95 -14.75 -41.49
C GLY A 586 -6.91 -14.03 -40.53
N LEU A 587 -7.31 -14.68 -39.43
CA LEU A 587 -8.09 -14.03 -38.36
C LEU A 587 -7.19 -13.19 -37.44
N SER A 588 -5.94 -13.61 -37.24
CA SER A 588 -4.92 -12.85 -36.51
C SER A 588 -4.50 -11.58 -37.24
N GLU A 589 -4.36 -11.59 -38.57
CA GLU A 589 -4.02 -10.38 -39.35
C GLU A 589 -5.17 -9.37 -39.34
N ALA A 590 -6.42 -9.83 -39.55
CA ALA A 590 -7.60 -8.97 -39.49
C ALA A 590 -7.84 -8.38 -38.08
N LEU A 591 -7.60 -9.17 -37.02
CA LEU A 591 -7.70 -8.71 -35.63
C LEU A 591 -6.46 -7.94 -35.16
N TYR A 592 -5.28 -8.14 -35.75
CA TYR A 592 -4.13 -7.27 -35.49
C TYR A 592 -4.39 -5.89 -36.09
N GLU A 593 -4.98 -5.78 -37.27
CA GLU A 593 -5.40 -4.49 -37.86
C GLU A 593 -6.47 -3.79 -37.00
N GLU A 594 -7.47 -4.51 -36.46
CA GLU A 594 -8.46 -3.95 -35.52
C GLU A 594 -7.91 -3.70 -34.10
N ALA A 595 -6.95 -4.48 -33.62
CA ALA A 595 -6.32 -4.29 -32.31
C ALA A 595 -5.26 -3.18 -32.32
N THR A 596 -4.63 -2.88 -33.47
CA THR A 596 -3.76 -1.71 -33.63
C THR A 596 -4.52 -0.39 -33.59
N PHE A 597 -5.84 -0.38 -33.81
CA PHE A 597 -6.67 0.82 -33.63
C PHE A 597 -6.87 1.25 -32.16
N GLY A 598 -6.36 0.48 -31.19
CA GLY A 598 -6.41 0.83 -29.77
C GLY A 598 -5.16 1.54 -29.23
N GLN A 599 -4.13 1.81 -30.05
CA GLN A 599 -2.86 2.36 -29.58
C GLN A 599 -2.23 3.47 -30.45
N ASP A 600 -3.01 4.10 -31.34
CA ASP A 600 -2.63 5.40 -31.92
C ASP A 600 -3.25 6.54 -31.10
N ILE A 601 -2.62 6.89 -29.97
CA ILE A 601 -2.73 8.25 -29.40
C ILE A 601 -1.81 9.17 -30.22
N GLY A 602 -2.00 9.18 -31.54
CA GLY A 602 -1.17 9.85 -32.53
C GLY A 602 -1.98 10.53 -33.65
N GLY A 603 -3.31 10.38 -33.65
CA GLY A 603 -4.22 11.16 -34.49
C GLY A 603 -4.92 12.22 -33.64
N THR A 604 -4.49 13.48 -33.75
CA THR A 604 -5.17 14.62 -33.14
C THR A 604 -6.39 15.04 -33.95
N ASP A 605 -7.39 14.16 -34.05
CA ASP A 605 -8.73 14.57 -34.46
C ASP A 605 -9.58 14.63 -33.18
N PHE A 606 -9.62 15.83 -32.59
CA PHE A 606 -10.47 16.09 -31.43
C PHE A 606 -11.88 16.33 -31.93
N GLU A 607 -12.78 15.37 -31.69
CA GLU A 607 -14.22 15.57 -31.90
C GLU A 607 -14.82 16.22 -30.65
N MET A 608 -15.59 17.29 -30.83
CA MET A 608 -16.26 17.99 -29.74
C MET A 608 -17.57 17.27 -29.44
N HIS A 609 -17.56 16.40 -28.43
CA HIS A 609 -18.79 15.80 -27.92
C HIS A 609 -19.50 16.77 -26.98
N ASP A 610 -20.83 16.80 -27.04
CA ASP A 610 -21.64 17.53 -26.07
C ASP A 610 -21.44 16.91 -24.67
N PRO A 611 -21.16 17.72 -23.62
CA PRO A 611 -20.82 17.22 -22.30
C PRO A 611 -21.97 16.47 -21.62
N ASP A 612 -23.20 16.66 -22.09
CA ASP A 612 -24.41 16.02 -21.55
C ASP A 612 -24.50 14.52 -21.94
N ASP A 613 -23.86 14.11 -23.04
CA ASP A 613 -23.85 12.71 -23.51
C ASP A 613 -22.59 11.94 -23.09
N ALA A 614 -21.67 12.58 -22.35
CA ALA A 614 -20.39 11.99 -22.00
C ALA A 614 -20.52 11.00 -20.82
N VAL A 615 -20.05 9.76 -21.03
CA VAL A 615 -19.87 8.75 -19.97
C VAL A 615 -18.39 8.71 -19.57
N VAL A 616 -18.10 9.03 -18.31
CA VAL A 616 -16.74 9.03 -17.76
C VAL A 616 -16.58 7.86 -16.79
N VAL A 617 -15.57 7.00 -17.00
CA VAL A 617 -15.27 5.88 -16.10
C VAL A 617 -13.99 6.17 -15.34
N HIS A 618 -14.05 6.20 -14.01
CA HIS A 618 -12.91 6.53 -13.15
C HIS A 618 -12.79 5.58 -11.95
N PRO A 619 -11.56 5.19 -11.53
CA PRO A 619 -11.37 4.40 -10.32
C PRO A 619 -11.52 5.25 -9.05
N TYR A 620 -11.93 4.67 -7.93
CA TYR A 620 -11.90 5.37 -6.64
C TYR A 620 -10.47 5.81 -6.30
N GLY A 621 -10.26 7.12 -6.20
CA GLY A 621 -9.02 7.68 -5.69
C GLY A 621 -9.21 8.07 -4.24
N SER A 622 -8.25 7.78 -3.36
CA SER A 622 -8.35 8.12 -1.93
C SER A 622 -8.29 9.63 -1.62
N GLY A 623 -8.68 10.49 -2.57
CA GLY A 623 -8.89 11.93 -2.39
C GLY A 623 -8.77 12.77 -3.67
N SER A 624 -8.81 12.17 -4.87
CA SER A 624 -8.93 12.91 -6.15
C SER A 624 -10.40 13.11 -6.51
N ASP A 625 -11.27 12.39 -5.81
CA ASP A 625 -12.68 12.30 -6.09
C ASP A 625 -13.37 13.66 -5.88
N ASP A 626 -12.95 14.45 -4.89
CA ASP A 626 -13.46 15.80 -4.63
C ASP A 626 -13.21 16.73 -5.83
N SER A 627 -11.96 16.82 -6.30
CA SER A 627 -11.58 17.64 -7.46
C SER A 627 -12.24 17.17 -8.76
N LEU A 628 -12.38 15.85 -8.93
CA LEU A 628 -13.05 15.25 -10.08
C LEU A 628 -14.53 15.63 -10.14
N LEU A 629 -15.22 15.62 -8.99
CA LEU A 629 -16.61 16.05 -8.91
C LEU A 629 -16.75 17.55 -9.20
N ASP A 630 -15.82 18.37 -8.69
CA ASP A 630 -15.77 19.81 -8.96
C ASP A 630 -15.52 20.12 -10.45
N GLU A 631 -14.66 19.34 -11.12
CA GLU A 631 -14.33 19.50 -12.56
C GLU A 631 -15.45 19.02 -13.48
N LEU A 632 -16.01 17.83 -13.22
CA LEU A 632 -16.99 17.21 -14.11
C LEU A 632 -18.43 17.69 -13.89
N GLN A 633 -18.77 18.15 -12.68
CA GLN A 633 -20.14 18.52 -12.28
C GLN A 633 -21.20 17.50 -12.76
N PRO A 634 -21.06 16.19 -12.43
CA PRO A 634 -21.90 15.15 -13.03
C PRO A 634 -23.36 15.22 -12.58
N ALA A 635 -24.29 14.93 -13.49
CA ALA A 635 -25.72 14.85 -13.18
C ALA A 635 -26.09 13.47 -12.59
N ASN A 636 -25.47 12.41 -13.10
CA ASN A 636 -25.69 11.03 -12.67
C ASN A 636 -24.37 10.41 -12.22
N VAL A 637 -24.37 9.75 -11.07
CA VAL A 637 -23.20 9.02 -10.56
C VAL A 637 -23.59 7.56 -10.35
N ILE A 638 -22.88 6.65 -11.02
CA ILE A 638 -23.07 5.20 -10.90
C ILE A 638 -21.90 4.62 -10.11
N MET A 639 -22.19 4.12 -8.91
CA MET A 639 -21.22 3.40 -8.08
C MET A 639 -21.27 1.91 -8.43
N TYR A 640 -20.30 1.45 -9.23
CA TYR A 640 -20.22 0.05 -9.67
C TYR A 640 -19.83 -0.90 -8.51
N ASN A 641 -18.99 -0.42 -7.59
CA ASN A 641 -18.64 -1.08 -6.35
C ASN A 641 -18.97 -0.17 -5.15
N PRO A 642 -19.40 -0.72 -4.01
CA PRO A 642 -19.76 0.09 -2.85
C PRO A 642 -18.51 0.60 -2.11
N ASP A 643 -18.42 1.92 -1.92
CA ASP A 643 -17.44 2.52 -1.02
C ASP A 643 -18.06 3.61 -0.12
N ALA A 644 -17.88 3.44 1.18
CA ALA A 644 -18.49 4.32 2.18
C ALA A 644 -17.84 5.71 2.25
N ALA A 645 -16.58 5.87 1.83
CA ALA A 645 -15.92 7.17 1.84
C ALA A 645 -16.42 8.02 0.67
N PHE A 646 -16.53 7.44 -0.53
CA PHE A 646 -17.05 8.15 -1.70
C PHE A 646 -18.51 8.58 -1.55
N ILE A 647 -19.38 7.77 -0.92
CA ILE A 647 -20.76 8.18 -0.60
C ILE A 647 -20.76 9.49 0.21
N ARG A 648 -19.89 9.59 1.21
CA ARG A 648 -19.78 10.79 2.05
C ARG A 648 -19.22 11.97 1.28
N THR A 649 -18.25 11.74 0.39
CA THR A 649 -17.75 12.77 -0.53
C THR A 649 -18.87 13.33 -1.40
N ILE A 650 -19.75 12.49 -1.96
CA ILE A 650 -20.92 12.96 -2.72
C ILE A 650 -21.88 13.78 -1.84
N GLU A 651 -22.16 13.33 -0.61
CA GLU A 651 -22.98 14.09 0.34
C GLU A 651 -22.40 15.49 0.63
N VAL A 652 -21.08 15.56 0.82
CA VAL A 652 -20.33 16.81 1.06
C VAL A 652 -20.37 17.71 -0.17
N TYR A 653 -20.08 17.17 -1.35
CA TYR A 653 -20.07 17.89 -2.62
C TYR A 653 -21.45 18.48 -2.96
N ARG A 654 -22.52 17.72 -2.75
CA ARG A 654 -23.89 18.20 -2.95
C ARG A 654 -24.25 19.31 -1.97
N SER A 655 -23.85 19.15 -0.71
CA SER A 655 -24.14 20.14 0.33
C SER A 655 -23.31 21.43 0.16
N SER A 656 -22.13 21.37 -0.48
CA SER A 656 -21.33 22.56 -0.83
C SER A 656 -21.88 23.29 -2.05
N HIS A 657 -22.39 22.56 -3.05
CA HIS A 657 -22.92 23.12 -4.30
C HIS A 657 -24.45 23.23 -4.29
N VAL A 658 -25.00 24.16 -3.50
CA VAL A 658 -26.46 24.41 -3.40
C VAL A 658 -27.11 24.79 -4.74
N THR A 659 -26.33 25.22 -5.73
CA THR A 659 -26.80 25.66 -7.06
C THR A 659 -26.68 24.56 -8.13
N ALA A 660 -25.90 23.50 -7.87
CA ALA A 660 -25.75 22.39 -8.81
C ALA A 660 -26.99 21.49 -8.76
N HIS A 661 -27.37 20.96 -9.91
CA HIS A 661 -28.53 20.08 -10.09
C HIS A 661 -28.53 18.91 -9.09
N ASN A 662 -29.72 18.39 -8.75
CA ASN A 662 -29.83 17.23 -7.85
C ASN A 662 -29.15 16.02 -8.49
N ILE A 663 -27.96 15.67 -8.02
CA ILE A 663 -27.24 14.47 -8.47
C ILE A 663 -28.06 13.23 -8.12
N ARG A 664 -28.28 12.36 -9.10
CA ARG A 664 -28.87 11.02 -8.90
C ARG A 664 -27.75 10.00 -8.73
N VAL A 665 -27.79 9.24 -7.63
CA VAL A 665 -26.76 8.26 -7.30
C VAL A 665 -27.33 6.85 -7.45
N TYR A 666 -26.72 6.04 -8.30
CA TYR A 666 -27.04 4.63 -8.46
C TYR A 666 -26.02 3.80 -7.70
N PHE A 667 -26.49 2.97 -6.76
CA PHE A 667 -25.65 2.18 -5.87
C PHE A 667 -25.82 0.70 -6.20
N MET A 668 -24.80 0.07 -6.80
CA MET A 668 -24.83 -1.34 -7.20
C MET A 668 -24.01 -2.20 -6.24
N TYR A 669 -24.57 -3.31 -5.78
CA TYR A 669 -23.85 -4.31 -4.99
C TYR A 669 -24.37 -5.72 -5.26
N TYR A 670 -23.52 -6.73 -5.11
CA TYR A 670 -23.95 -8.12 -5.17
C TYR A 670 -24.58 -8.57 -3.84
N GLY A 671 -25.85 -8.97 -3.85
CA GLY A 671 -26.56 -9.48 -2.66
C GLY A 671 -26.02 -10.85 -2.21
N GLY A 672 -25.85 -11.04 -0.90
CA GLY A 672 -25.34 -12.29 -0.30
C GLY A 672 -23.90 -12.61 -0.70
N SER A 673 -23.13 -11.60 -1.10
CA SER A 673 -21.75 -11.75 -1.60
C SER A 673 -20.70 -11.29 -0.60
N VAL A 674 -19.44 -11.63 -0.90
CA VAL A 674 -18.28 -11.11 -0.16
C VAL A 674 -18.18 -9.58 -0.25
N GLU A 675 -18.65 -8.95 -1.34
CA GLU A 675 -18.61 -7.50 -1.53
C GLU A 675 -19.51 -6.79 -0.50
N GLU A 676 -20.76 -7.25 -0.36
CA GLU A 676 -21.72 -6.72 0.63
C GLU A 676 -21.19 -6.91 2.06
N GLN A 677 -20.75 -8.13 2.39
CA GLN A 677 -20.22 -8.45 3.72
C GLN A 677 -19.00 -7.57 4.06
N THR A 678 -18.09 -7.35 3.09
CA THR A 678 -16.91 -6.49 3.28
C THR A 678 -17.29 -5.03 3.49
N TYR A 679 -18.31 -4.54 2.77
CA TYR A 679 -18.83 -3.19 2.93
C TYR A 679 -19.46 -3.01 4.32
N LEU A 680 -20.37 -3.92 4.72
CA LEU A 680 -21.04 -3.88 6.02
C LEU A 680 -20.06 -4.00 7.19
N SER A 681 -19.10 -4.92 7.11
CA SER A 681 -18.08 -5.09 8.15
C SER A 681 -17.16 -3.87 8.27
N ARG A 682 -16.82 -3.21 7.15
CA ARG A 682 -16.06 -1.94 7.17
C ARG A 682 -16.83 -0.83 7.87
N VAL A 683 -18.13 -0.68 7.59
CA VAL A 683 -18.98 0.33 8.24
C VAL A 683 -19.16 0.03 9.74
N ARG A 684 -19.39 -1.24 10.11
CA ARG A 684 -19.49 -1.68 11.51
C ARG A 684 -18.19 -1.41 12.26
N ARG A 685 -17.05 -1.79 11.68
CA ARG A 685 -15.72 -1.58 12.27
C ARG A 685 -15.45 -0.10 12.51
N GLU A 686 -15.75 0.76 11.55
CA GLU A 686 -15.59 2.21 11.72
C GLU A 686 -16.46 2.76 12.86
N LYS A 687 -17.74 2.34 12.93
CA LYS A 687 -18.65 2.70 14.02
C LYS A 687 -18.11 2.26 15.37
N ASP A 688 -17.62 1.03 15.47
CA ASP A 688 -17.05 0.47 16.70
C ASP A 688 -15.76 1.18 17.09
N SER A 689 -14.90 1.51 16.12
CA SER A 689 -13.67 2.28 16.31
C SER A 689 -13.97 3.65 16.92
N PHE A 690 -14.91 4.41 16.34
CA PHE A 690 -15.32 5.70 16.91
C PHE A 690 -15.98 5.55 18.28
N THR A 691 -16.80 4.52 18.49
CA THR A 691 -17.44 4.27 19.79
C THR A 691 -16.40 3.98 20.88
N LYS A 692 -15.39 3.16 20.57
CA LYS A 692 -14.25 2.89 21.46
C LYS A 692 -13.46 4.18 21.74
N LEU A 693 -13.20 5.00 20.72
CA LEU A 693 -12.50 6.28 20.88
C LEU A 693 -13.28 7.25 21.77
N ILE A 694 -14.60 7.36 21.61
CA ILE A 694 -15.45 8.21 22.43
C ILE A 694 -15.46 7.72 23.88
N ARG A 695 -15.60 6.41 24.11
CA ARG A 695 -15.51 5.81 25.46
C ARG A 695 -14.15 6.07 26.09
N GLN A 696 -13.07 5.93 25.33
CA GLN A 696 -11.72 6.21 25.82
C GLN A 696 -11.55 7.70 26.14
N LYS A 697 -11.99 8.61 25.25
CA LYS A 697 -11.98 10.06 25.50
C LYS A 697 -12.79 10.44 26.74
N ALA A 698 -13.92 9.78 26.99
CA ALA A 698 -14.75 10.03 28.16
C ALA A 698 -14.12 9.49 29.46
N SER A 699 -13.38 8.38 29.40
CA SER A 699 -12.65 7.82 30.54
C SER A 699 -11.30 8.49 30.81
N MET A 700 -10.82 9.33 29.89
CA MET A 700 -9.66 10.19 30.14
C MET A 700 -10.01 11.24 31.18
N THR A 701 -9.76 10.95 32.45
CA THR A 701 -9.67 11.97 33.49
C THR A 701 -8.58 12.95 33.07
N VAL A 702 -8.93 14.23 32.94
CA VAL A 702 -7.99 15.32 32.63
C VAL A 702 -7.05 15.52 33.81
N THR A 703 -6.07 14.64 33.93
CA THR A 703 -4.89 14.80 34.80
C THR A 703 -3.64 14.75 33.93
N ILE A 704 -3.51 15.75 33.05
CA ILE A 704 -2.20 16.17 32.54
C ILE A 704 -1.98 17.59 33.09
N THR A 705 -2.00 17.74 34.41
CA THR A 705 -1.46 18.92 35.09
C THR A 705 0.06 18.80 35.10
N ASN A 706 0.70 19.10 33.97
CA ASN A 706 2.16 19.32 33.89
C ASN A 706 2.52 20.80 33.70
N ASP A 707 1.58 21.72 33.97
CA ASP A 707 1.75 23.15 33.66
C ASP A 707 2.36 24.01 34.78
N SER A 708 2.95 23.43 35.82
CA SER A 708 3.67 24.27 36.80
C SER A 708 4.81 23.62 37.58
N GLN A 709 4.98 22.31 37.51
CA GLN A 709 6.22 21.63 37.90
C GLN A 709 6.38 20.45 36.95
N MET A 710 7.58 20.30 36.39
CA MET A 710 7.92 19.12 35.61
C MET A 710 7.82 17.91 36.54
N VAL A 711 6.66 17.26 36.57
CA VAL A 711 6.56 15.89 37.07
C VAL A 711 7.24 15.05 36.00
N GLU A 712 8.54 14.90 36.24
CA GLU A 712 9.46 14.01 35.55
C GLU A 712 8.78 12.66 35.32
N ASP A 713 8.89 12.16 34.10
CA ASP A 713 8.42 10.83 33.71
C ASP A 713 8.95 9.79 34.71
N PRO A 714 8.16 8.83 35.23
CA PRO A 714 8.70 7.72 36.02
C PRO A 714 9.84 6.97 35.29
N GLN A 715 9.82 7.00 33.95
CA GLN A 715 10.91 6.51 33.10
C GLN A 715 12.13 7.45 33.11
N GLU A 716 11.96 8.77 33.15
CA GLU A 716 13.06 9.75 33.32
C GLU A 716 13.63 9.73 34.75
N GLN A 717 12.81 9.51 35.78
CA GLN A 717 13.25 9.35 37.16
C GLN A 717 14.05 8.06 37.37
N PHE A 718 13.68 6.95 36.73
CA PHE A 718 14.49 5.73 36.69
C PHE A 718 15.86 5.98 36.03
N LEU A 719 15.89 6.77 34.95
CA LEU A 719 17.12 7.13 34.24
C LEU A 719 18.02 8.11 35.01
N ARG A 720 17.47 9.00 35.85
CA ARG A 720 18.24 9.92 36.71
C ARG A 720 18.70 9.30 38.03
N THR A 721 17.90 8.44 38.67
CA THR A 721 18.27 7.84 39.97
C THR A 721 19.44 6.87 39.90
N LEU A 722 19.75 6.33 38.73
CA LEU A 722 20.99 5.55 38.50
C LEU A 722 22.25 6.43 38.47
N ASN A 723 22.14 7.73 38.14
CA ASN A 723 23.28 8.65 38.07
C ASN A 723 23.63 9.30 39.42
N THR A 724 22.75 9.29 40.42
CA THR A 724 22.98 10.01 41.69
C THR A 724 23.40 9.12 42.87
N ARG A 725 23.49 7.79 42.71
CA ARG A 725 23.78 6.88 43.83
C ARG A 725 25.22 6.34 43.90
N ILE A 726 26.09 6.68 42.95
CA ILE A 726 27.50 6.26 42.93
C ILE A 726 28.41 7.48 42.68
N ALA A 727 28.55 8.38 43.65
CA ALA A 727 29.67 9.33 43.67
C ALA A 727 29.88 9.91 45.07
N GLY A 728 30.34 9.07 46.00
CA GLY A 728 31.07 9.55 47.18
C GLY A 728 32.37 10.21 46.73
N GLY A 729 32.57 11.45 47.20
CA GLY A 729 33.80 12.26 47.16
C GLY A 729 34.98 11.75 46.33
N GLY A 730 35.13 12.30 45.11
CA GLY A 730 36.34 12.16 44.31
C GLY A 730 36.27 13.07 43.08
N ARG A 731 37.09 14.12 43.07
CA ARG A 731 37.30 14.98 41.89
C ARG A 731 37.88 14.13 40.75
N LEU A 732 37.09 13.83 39.74
CA LEU A 732 37.56 13.42 38.42
C LEU A 732 36.96 14.37 37.38
N ALA A 733 37.84 14.88 36.53
CA ALA A 733 37.57 15.93 35.56
C ALA A 733 36.42 15.55 34.63
N ALA A 734 35.25 16.17 34.84
CA ALA A 734 34.19 16.19 33.87
C ALA A 734 34.63 17.07 32.70
N THR A 735 34.94 16.46 31.56
CA THR A 735 34.81 17.13 30.27
C THR A 735 33.38 17.65 30.19
N ALA A 736 33.22 18.97 30.08
CA ALA A 736 31.94 19.67 30.27
C ALA A 736 30.95 19.53 29.10
N GLU A 737 31.23 18.68 28.11
CA GLU A 737 30.38 18.49 26.92
C GLU A 737 29.58 17.18 27.00
N PRO A 738 28.30 17.19 26.58
CA PRO A 738 27.50 15.97 26.53
C PRO A 738 28.10 14.99 25.51
N PRO A 739 28.04 13.67 25.79
CA PRO A 739 28.60 12.64 24.91
C PRO A 739 27.99 12.72 23.51
N ARG A 740 28.82 12.74 22.45
CA ARG A 740 28.34 12.84 21.05
C ARG A 740 28.44 11.53 20.27
N VAL A 741 27.40 11.15 19.52
CA VAL A 741 27.42 9.96 18.65
C VAL A 741 27.19 10.40 17.21
N ILE A 742 28.06 9.97 16.29
CA ILE A 742 27.85 10.19 14.86
C ILE A 742 27.04 9.01 14.33
N ILE A 743 25.96 9.32 13.60
CA ILE A 743 25.02 8.34 13.08
C ILE A 743 24.89 8.51 11.57
N ASP A 744 24.90 7.40 10.84
CA ASP A 744 24.61 7.40 9.41
C ASP A 744 23.18 7.90 9.13
N VAL A 745 23.00 8.78 8.15
CA VAL A 745 21.68 9.36 7.84
C VAL A 745 20.65 8.27 7.50
N ARG A 746 21.03 7.11 6.95
CA ARG A 746 20.11 6.00 6.60
C ARG A 746 19.56 5.30 7.83
N GLU A 747 20.28 5.37 8.93
CA GLU A 747 19.96 4.67 10.16
C GLU A 747 18.88 5.39 10.99
N PHE A 748 18.49 6.62 10.64
CA PHE A 748 17.29 7.29 11.17
C PHE A 748 15.98 6.57 10.81
N ARG A 749 16.01 5.50 10.01
CA ARG A 749 14.85 4.61 9.85
C ARG A 749 14.61 3.73 11.08
N SER A 750 15.61 3.53 11.94
CA SER A 750 15.49 2.73 13.15
C SER A 750 15.01 3.56 14.34
N SER A 751 14.57 2.87 15.40
CA SER A 751 14.11 3.49 16.65
C SER A 751 15.24 4.00 17.53
N LEU A 752 16.48 3.52 17.31
CA LEU A 752 17.62 3.74 18.20
C LEU A 752 18.06 5.21 18.30
N PRO A 753 18.14 6.00 17.21
CA PRO A 753 18.48 7.43 17.31
C PRO A 753 17.54 8.21 18.25
N SER A 754 16.23 7.94 18.20
CA SER A 754 15.27 8.59 19.10
C SER A 754 15.55 8.28 20.58
N LEU A 755 16.00 7.05 20.88
CA LEU A 755 16.35 6.60 22.23
C LEU A 755 17.69 7.16 22.71
N LEU A 756 18.71 7.22 21.85
CA LEU A 756 20.02 7.81 22.17
C LEU A 756 19.87 9.29 22.56
N HIS A 757 19.02 10.02 21.83
CA HIS A 757 18.70 11.41 22.19
C HIS A 757 17.95 11.50 23.53
N GLY A 758 17.05 10.55 23.80
CA GLY A 758 16.38 10.42 25.11
C GLY A 758 17.35 10.19 26.27
N LYS A 759 18.48 9.52 26.02
CA LYS A 759 19.60 9.32 26.96
C LYS A 759 20.56 10.52 27.05
N ALA A 760 20.17 11.69 26.56
CA ALA A 760 20.96 12.93 26.58
C ALA A 760 22.30 12.86 25.83
N MET A 761 22.44 11.96 24.85
CA MET A 761 23.58 11.97 23.93
C MET A 761 23.32 12.95 22.79
N LYS A 762 24.34 13.72 22.41
CA LYS A 762 24.30 14.61 21.26
C LYS A 762 24.44 13.80 19.97
N ILE A 763 23.38 13.77 19.17
CA ILE A 763 23.38 13.06 17.89
C ILE A 763 23.87 13.98 16.78
N VAL A 764 24.81 13.48 15.98
CA VAL A 764 25.33 14.18 14.79
C VAL A 764 25.03 13.31 13.55
N PRO A 765 24.07 13.69 12.70
CA PRO A 765 23.79 12.97 11.47
C PRO A 765 24.89 13.25 10.42
N CYS A 766 25.54 12.20 9.91
CA CYS A 766 26.52 12.28 8.82
C CYS A 766 26.23 11.20 7.77
N SER A 767 26.57 11.43 6.49
CA SER A 767 26.51 10.37 5.48
C SER A 767 27.80 9.55 5.56
N LEU A 768 27.73 8.35 6.12
CA LEU A 768 28.90 7.51 6.35
C LEU A 768 29.03 6.46 5.24
N THR A 769 30.23 6.28 4.74
CA THR A 769 30.58 5.19 3.80
C THR A 769 30.77 3.86 4.54
N VAL A 770 31.28 3.91 5.79
CA VAL A 770 31.67 2.75 6.59
C VAL A 770 31.05 2.83 7.98
N GLY A 771 30.25 1.81 8.34
CA GLY A 771 29.58 1.67 9.64
C GLY A 771 28.32 2.53 9.80
N ASP A 772 27.51 2.18 10.80
CA ASP A 772 26.23 2.86 11.07
C ASP A 772 26.35 3.88 12.21
N TYR A 773 27.12 3.56 13.25
CA TYR A 773 27.33 4.40 14.42
C TYR A 773 28.82 4.50 14.76
N ILE A 774 29.30 5.72 15.00
CA ILE A 774 30.68 5.96 15.45
C ILE A 774 30.61 6.53 16.86
N LEU A 775 31.11 5.75 17.83
CA LEU A 775 31.05 6.10 19.26
C LEU A 775 32.28 6.86 19.72
N SER A 776 33.44 6.56 19.13
CA SER A 776 34.74 7.19 19.40
C SER A 776 35.59 7.21 18.11
N PRO A 777 36.72 7.93 18.05
CA PRO A 777 37.63 7.88 16.89
C PRO A 777 38.15 6.47 16.55
N THR A 778 38.06 5.52 17.47
CA THR A 778 38.54 4.14 17.32
C THR A 778 37.43 3.11 17.19
N ILE A 779 36.23 3.40 17.72
CA ILE A 779 35.10 2.46 17.81
C ILE A 779 34.06 2.78 16.74
N CYS A 780 33.87 1.82 15.84
CA CYS A 780 32.82 1.82 14.81
C CYS A 780 31.87 0.65 15.04
N VAL A 781 30.56 0.90 14.95
CA VAL A 781 29.52 -0.10 15.17
C VAL A 781 28.67 -0.24 13.91
N GLU A 782 28.54 -1.47 13.43
CA GLU A 782 27.53 -1.88 12.45
C GLU A 782 26.36 -2.52 13.21
N ARG A 783 25.15 -1.99 13.05
CA ARG A 783 23.94 -2.51 13.71
C ARG A 783 23.21 -3.45 12.77
N LYS A 784 22.88 -4.64 13.25
CA LYS A 784 22.13 -5.65 12.50
C LYS A 784 20.96 -6.18 13.32
N SER A 785 19.75 -6.09 12.77
CA SER A 785 18.64 -6.89 13.28
C SER A 785 18.90 -8.38 12.97
N VAL A 786 18.28 -9.30 13.72
CA VAL A 786 18.43 -10.75 13.45
C VAL A 786 18.03 -11.12 12.02
N LYS A 787 16.98 -10.48 11.48
CA LYS A 787 16.52 -10.70 10.10
C LYS A 787 17.56 -10.24 9.08
N ASP A 788 18.10 -9.04 9.28
CA ASP A 788 19.13 -8.47 8.40
C ASP A 788 20.45 -9.23 8.51
N LEU A 789 20.76 -9.78 9.68
CA LEU A 789 21.93 -10.63 9.90
C LEU A 789 21.84 -11.89 9.03
N ILE A 790 20.70 -12.60 9.09
CA ILE A 790 20.47 -13.79 8.28
C ILE A 790 20.52 -13.47 6.78
N SER A 791 19.89 -12.36 6.33
CA SER A 791 19.94 -11.95 4.92
C SER A 791 21.37 -11.61 4.50
N SER A 792 22.08 -10.80 5.28
CA SER A 792 23.44 -10.38 4.96
C SER A 792 24.46 -11.53 4.92
N PHE A 793 24.24 -12.60 5.68
CA PHE A 793 25.01 -13.84 5.60
C PHE A 793 24.64 -14.73 4.40
N LYS A 794 23.45 -14.58 3.83
CA LYS A 794 23.07 -15.25 2.57
C LYS A 794 23.66 -14.53 1.37
N ASP A 795 23.62 -13.20 1.40
CA ASP A 795 24.05 -12.35 0.29
C ASP A 795 25.55 -12.03 0.32
N GLY A 796 26.27 -12.46 1.38
CA GLY A 796 27.71 -12.20 1.57
C GLY A 796 28.05 -10.76 1.99
N ARG A 797 27.09 -9.83 1.96
CA ARG A 797 27.26 -8.40 2.26
C ARG A 797 27.95 -8.12 3.60
N LEU A 798 27.67 -8.90 4.64
CA LEU A 798 28.25 -8.66 5.98
C LEU A 798 29.78 -8.78 5.99
N TYR A 799 30.34 -9.66 5.14
CA TYR A 799 31.78 -9.86 5.06
C TYR A 799 32.47 -8.62 4.48
N SER A 800 31.96 -8.07 3.38
CA SER A 800 32.46 -6.83 2.77
C SER A 800 32.31 -5.62 3.71
N GLN A 801 31.21 -5.56 4.47
CA GLN A 801 31.02 -4.53 5.49
C GLN A 801 32.05 -4.63 6.61
N ALA A 802 32.35 -5.85 7.08
CA ALA A 802 33.40 -6.06 8.05
C ALA A 802 34.78 -5.63 7.50
N GLU A 803 35.14 -6.05 6.29
CA GLU A 803 36.39 -5.65 5.64
C GLU A 803 36.56 -4.12 5.58
N ALA A 804 35.50 -3.40 5.18
CA ALA A 804 35.50 -1.94 5.15
C ALA A 804 35.69 -1.31 6.54
N MET A 805 35.02 -1.83 7.58
CA MET A 805 35.19 -1.34 8.95
C MET A 805 36.63 -1.52 9.46
N PHE A 806 37.28 -2.65 9.14
CA PHE A 806 38.68 -2.91 9.53
C PHE A 806 39.68 -2.02 8.81
N ALA A 807 39.37 -1.54 7.61
CA ALA A 807 40.20 -0.57 6.91
C ALA A 807 40.14 0.83 7.56
N GLY A 808 38.98 1.20 8.13
CA GLY A 808 38.73 2.53 8.69
C GLY A 808 38.98 2.70 10.19
N TYR A 809 38.78 1.64 10.99
CA TYR A 809 38.71 1.74 12.46
C TYR A 809 39.51 0.65 13.18
N GLN A 810 40.01 0.98 14.38
CA GLN A 810 40.82 0.07 15.18
C GLN A 810 39.98 -0.99 15.92
N GLU A 811 38.79 -0.60 16.39
CA GLU A 811 37.88 -1.46 17.14
C GLU A 811 36.52 -1.55 16.44
N PRO A 812 36.42 -2.33 15.34
CA PRO A 812 35.14 -2.59 14.70
C PRO A 812 34.28 -3.50 15.58
N MET A 813 33.00 -3.14 15.72
CA MET A 813 32.02 -3.86 16.51
C MET A 813 30.79 -4.19 15.66
N LEU A 814 30.31 -5.42 15.77
CA LEU A 814 29.03 -5.84 15.20
C LEU A 814 28.00 -5.90 16.33
N LEU A 815 27.00 -5.03 16.30
CA LEU A 815 25.89 -5.04 17.23
C LEU A 815 24.73 -5.83 16.65
N ILE A 816 24.36 -6.93 17.30
CA ILE A 816 23.20 -7.75 16.95
C ILE A 816 22.08 -7.41 17.92
N GLU A 817 21.02 -6.79 17.39
CA GLU A 817 19.86 -6.35 18.15
C GLU A 817 18.69 -7.33 18.01
N PHE A 818 18.09 -7.68 19.14
CA PHE A 818 16.86 -8.48 19.24
C PHE A 818 15.64 -7.58 19.52
N ASP A 819 14.46 -8.10 19.20
CA ASP A 819 13.21 -7.42 19.51
C ASP A 819 12.84 -7.62 20.99
N GLN A 820 12.38 -6.53 21.64
CA GLN A 820 12.08 -6.45 23.08
C GLN A 820 11.11 -7.53 23.59
N ASP A 821 10.19 -8.00 22.74
CA ASP A 821 9.12 -8.94 23.12
C ASP A 821 9.49 -10.41 22.90
N LYS A 822 10.78 -10.74 22.69
CA LYS A 822 11.22 -12.11 22.43
C LYS A 822 12.24 -12.64 23.43
N SER A 823 12.16 -13.95 23.65
CA SER A 823 13.19 -14.70 24.38
C SER A 823 14.53 -14.68 23.63
N PHE A 824 15.56 -14.25 24.35
CA PHE A 824 16.97 -14.27 23.94
C PHE A 824 17.41 -15.71 23.72
N ASN A 825 17.34 -16.22 22.48
CA ASN A 825 17.86 -17.54 22.12
C ASN A 825 18.31 -17.54 20.65
N LEU A 826 19.59 -17.87 20.44
CA LEU A 826 20.22 -18.14 19.13
C LEU A 826 20.18 -19.63 18.78
N GLU A 827 19.28 -20.40 19.39
CA GLU A 827 19.37 -21.86 19.32
C GLU A 827 19.44 -22.38 17.88
N PRO A 828 20.43 -23.24 17.57
CA PRO A 828 20.27 -24.23 16.54
C PRO A 828 19.31 -25.27 17.14
N PHE A 829 18.22 -25.62 16.46
CA PHE A 829 17.49 -26.79 16.90
C PHE A 829 18.46 -27.98 16.86
N MET A 830 18.74 -28.53 18.05
CA MET A 830 19.28 -29.87 18.23
C MET A 830 18.28 -30.87 17.64
N ASP A 831 18.20 -30.94 16.32
CA ASP A 831 17.75 -32.12 15.59
C ASP A 831 18.99 -33.00 15.32
N LEU A 832 19.73 -33.30 16.39
CA LEU A 832 20.85 -34.26 16.36
C LEU A 832 20.37 -35.70 16.10
N ASN A 833 19.06 -35.93 15.96
CA ASN A 833 18.45 -37.23 15.70
C ASN A 833 17.72 -37.36 14.35
N THR A 834 17.71 -36.32 13.50
CA THR A 834 17.05 -36.34 12.19
C THR A 834 18.07 -36.04 11.10
N SER A 835 18.80 -37.10 10.73
CA SER A 835 19.60 -37.17 9.52
C SER A 835 18.75 -36.88 8.28
N ALA A 836 18.66 -35.61 7.87
CA ALA A 836 18.69 -35.13 6.48
C ALA A 836 18.08 -33.71 6.32
N SER A 837 18.87 -32.66 6.54
CA SER A 837 19.05 -31.61 5.52
C SER A 837 20.28 -30.74 5.82
N PRO A 838 21.37 -30.81 5.04
CA PRO A 838 22.58 -30.00 5.24
C PRO A 838 22.42 -28.51 4.82
N ASN A 839 21.20 -28.07 4.50
CA ASN A 839 20.94 -26.77 3.85
C ASN A 839 20.29 -25.72 4.75
N GLN A 840 20.07 -26.00 6.04
CA GLN A 840 19.73 -24.94 6.99
C GLN A 840 21.06 -24.36 7.49
N SER A 841 21.46 -23.23 6.92
CA SER A 841 22.69 -22.52 7.26
C SER A 841 22.75 -22.29 8.76
N ASP A 842 23.60 -23.04 9.47
CA ASP A 842 23.89 -22.78 10.87
C ASP A 842 24.45 -21.36 10.96
N LEU A 843 23.59 -20.42 11.33
CA LEU A 843 23.94 -19.01 11.55
C LEU A 843 25.16 -18.93 12.49
N GLN A 844 25.23 -19.85 13.44
CA GLN A 844 26.35 -20.03 14.36
C GLN A 844 27.63 -20.41 13.62
N ALA A 845 27.60 -21.38 12.71
CA ALA A 845 28.77 -21.77 11.92
C ALA A 845 29.27 -20.60 11.05
N LYS A 846 28.35 -19.84 10.45
CA LYS A 846 28.71 -18.63 9.68
C LYS A 846 29.28 -17.52 10.55
N LEU A 847 28.75 -17.33 11.75
CA LEU A 847 29.25 -16.35 12.72
C LEU A 847 30.62 -16.74 13.26
N VAL A 848 30.85 -18.03 13.54
CA VAL A 848 32.17 -18.58 13.88
C VAL A 848 33.16 -18.39 12.74
N LEU A 849 32.76 -18.67 11.50
CA LEU A 849 33.62 -18.43 10.33
C LEU A 849 34.02 -16.95 10.21
N LEU A 850 33.07 -16.05 10.46
CA LEU A 850 33.31 -14.61 10.43
C LEU A 850 34.25 -14.14 11.56
N THR A 851 34.12 -14.66 12.78
CA THR A 851 35.05 -14.33 13.88
C THR A 851 36.43 -14.94 13.71
N LEU A 852 36.53 -16.12 13.07
CA LEU A 852 37.82 -16.71 12.70
C LEU A 852 38.56 -15.87 11.66
N HIS A 853 37.83 -15.33 10.68
CA HIS A 853 38.43 -14.48 9.66
C HIS A 853 38.81 -13.09 10.20
N PHE A 854 37.99 -12.53 11.09
CA PHE A 854 38.17 -11.19 11.66
C PHE A 854 38.39 -11.26 13.19
N PRO A 855 39.59 -11.62 13.67
CA PRO A 855 39.82 -11.92 15.08
C PRO A 855 39.70 -10.71 16.04
N LYS A 856 39.79 -9.46 15.53
CA LYS A 856 39.57 -8.26 16.34
C LYS A 856 38.12 -7.78 16.35
N LEU A 857 37.22 -8.42 15.59
CA LEU A 857 35.82 -8.00 15.52
C LEU A 857 35.14 -8.36 16.83
N ARG A 858 34.58 -7.36 17.51
CA ARG A 858 33.81 -7.57 18.74
C ARG A 858 32.33 -7.71 18.41
N ILE A 859 31.67 -8.73 18.93
CA ILE A 859 30.24 -8.92 18.75
C ILE A 859 29.52 -8.52 20.04
N ILE A 860 28.56 -7.60 19.92
CA ILE A 860 27.70 -7.14 21.00
C ILE A 860 26.31 -7.69 20.77
N TRP A 861 25.72 -8.27 21.81
CA TRP A 861 24.35 -8.75 21.79
C TRP A 861 23.48 -7.81 22.61
N SER A 862 22.39 -7.32 22.03
CA SER A 862 21.45 -6.46 22.73
C SER A 862 20.03 -7.01 22.65
N SER A 863 19.39 -7.20 23.80
CA SER A 863 18.03 -7.73 23.91
C SER A 863 16.95 -6.76 23.43
N SER A 864 17.25 -5.46 23.34
CA SER A 864 16.32 -4.43 22.87
C SER A 864 17.04 -3.15 22.43
N PRO A 865 16.39 -2.29 21.62
CA PRO A 865 16.91 -0.94 21.33
C PRO A 865 17.20 -0.11 22.59
N TYR A 866 16.41 -0.28 23.65
CA TYR A 866 16.61 0.38 24.94
C TYR A 866 17.92 -0.05 25.60
N GLN A 867 18.21 -1.36 25.60
CA GLN A 867 19.47 -1.87 26.11
C GLN A 867 20.64 -1.43 25.21
N THR A 868 20.45 -1.33 23.89
CA THR A 868 21.49 -0.82 22.98
C THR A 868 21.90 0.61 23.35
N ALA A 869 20.93 1.47 23.66
CA ALA A 869 21.22 2.84 24.09
C ALA A 869 22.02 2.88 25.42
N GLU A 870 21.73 1.97 26.36
CA GLU A 870 22.48 1.82 27.61
C GLU A 870 23.91 1.30 27.35
N ILE A 871 24.07 0.30 26.47
CA ILE A 871 25.39 -0.22 26.08
C ILE A 871 26.24 0.89 25.44
N PHE A 872 25.64 1.73 24.58
CA PHE A 872 26.36 2.87 23.98
C PHE A 872 26.80 3.89 25.03
N GLU A 873 26.01 4.10 26.07
CA GLU A 873 26.34 4.98 27.20
C GLU A 873 27.55 4.45 27.98
N GLU A 874 27.60 3.15 28.21
CA GLU A 874 28.71 2.49 28.90
C GLU A 874 29.97 2.44 28.05
N LEU A 875 29.88 2.05 26.77
CA LEU A 875 31.03 1.97 25.85
C LEU A 875 31.70 3.32 25.66
N LYS A 876 30.92 4.39 25.74
CA LYS A 876 31.42 5.75 25.59
C LYS A 876 32.08 6.31 26.86
N ARG A 877 31.86 5.68 28.01
CA ARG A 877 32.43 6.14 29.29
C ARG A 877 33.96 6.07 29.26
N GLY A 878 34.61 7.23 29.36
CA GLY A 878 36.08 7.34 29.37
C GLY A 878 36.75 7.24 28.00
N GLN A 879 35.97 7.31 26.91
CA GLN A 879 36.50 7.38 25.53
C GLN A 879 36.58 8.83 25.04
N GLU A 880 37.41 9.06 24.02
CA GLU A 880 37.46 10.34 23.31
C GLU A 880 36.24 10.56 22.41
N GLU A 881 35.89 11.83 22.20
CA GLU A 881 34.75 12.20 21.36
C GLU A 881 35.11 12.11 19.86
N PRO A 882 34.23 11.51 19.03
CA PRO A 882 34.50 11.38 17.61
C PRO A 882 34.36 12.71 16.86
N ASP A 883 35.16 12.86 15.80
CA ASP A 883 35.14 14.04 14.90
C ASP A 883 34.34 13.71 13.62
N PRO A 884 33.26 14.47 13.30
CA PRO A 884 32.43 14.24 12.12
C PRO A 884 33.20 14.38 10.80
N VAL A 885 34.18 15.28 10.69
CA VAL A 885 34.88 15.51 9.43
C VAL A 885 35.74 14.30 9.07
N LYS A 886 36.45 13.76 10.07
CA LYS A 886 37.28 12.57 9.90
C LYS A 886 36.43 11.34 9.57
N ALA A 887 35.29 11.18 10.23
CA ALA A 887 34.36 10.08 9.98
C ALA A 887 33.87 10.00 8.53
N ILE A 888 33.55 11.14 7.91
CA ILE A 888 33.09 11.20 6.51
C ILE A 888 34.21 10.86 5.53
N SER A 889 35.45 11.27 5.83
CA SER A 889 36.60 10.99 4.95
C SER A 889 37.01 9.52 4.90
N ILE A 890 36.64 8.72 5.91
CA ILE A 890 37.04 7.32 6.02
C ILE A 890 36.19 6.47 5.07
N GLY A 891 36.78 6.02 3.96
CA GLY A 891 36.14 5.14 2.98
C GLY A 891 35.73 5.80 1.67
N LEU A 892 35.95 7.11 1.52
CA LEU A 892 35.96 7.77 0.21
C LEU A 892 37.33 7.48 -0.44
N GLY A 893 37.33 6.76 -1.57
CA GLY A 893 38.55 6.56 -2.35
C GLY A 893 39.09 7.89 -2.90
N GLU A 894 40.40 8.02 -3.07
CA GLU A 894 40.98 9.18 -3.74
C GLU A 894 40.44 9.27 -5.18
N GLY A 895 39.51 10.19 -5.44
CA GLY A 895 38.99 10.49 -6.79
C GLY A 895 37.62 9.93 -7.15
N GLU A 896 36.83 9.41 -6.21
CA GLU A 896 35.40 9.18 -6.46
C GLU A 896 34.61 10.47 -6.22
N ASP A 897 34.45 11.25 -7.28
CA ASP A 897 33.64 12.47 -7.27
C ASP A 897 32.17 12.17 -6.88
N GLU A 898 31.57 13.11 -6.13
CA GLU A 898 30.16 13.20 -5.69
C GLU A 898 29.11 13.16 -6.83
N TYR A 899 29.49 12.92 -8.09
CA TYR A 899 28.66 13.11 -9.29
C TYR A 899 27.77 11.91 -9.68
N ASN A 900 27.70 10.84 -8.89
CA ASN A 900 26.93 9.64 -9.23
C ASN A 900 25.44 9.68 -8.82
N THR A 901 24.85 10.87 -8.67
CA THR A 901 23.54 11.05 -8.03
C THR A 901 22.34 10.90 -8.96
N TYR A 902 22.48 10.99 -10.29
CA TYR A 902 21.32 11.24 -11.14
C TYR A 902 20.49 10.03 -11.57
N ALA A 903 20.90 8.78 -11.32
CA ALA A 903 20.07 7.61 -11.63
C ALA A 903 20.55 6.29 -10.95
N GLN A 904 20.32 6.11 -9.65
CA GLN A 904 20.72 4.85 -8.97
C GLN A 904 20.01 3.62 -9.52
N ALA A 905 18.70 3.67 -9.75
CA ALA A 905 17.93 2.50 -10.16
C ALA A 905 18.35 1.91 -11.53
N PRO A 906 18.52 2.71 -12.60
CA PRO A 906 19.06 2.19 -13.86
C PRO A 906 20.49 1.66 -13.73
N MET A 907 21.34 2.29 -12.90
CA MET A 907 22.71 1.84 -12.67
C MET A 907 22.76 0.50 -11.94
N ASP A 908 21.89 0.30 -10.97
CA ASP A 908 21.77 -0.96 -10.24
C ASP A 908 21.30 -2.07 -11.18
N ILE A 909 20.30 -1.82 -12.03
CA ILE A 909 19.85 -2.77 -13.07
C ILE A 909 21.02 -3.11 -14.00
N LEU A 910 21.74 -2.11 -14.50
CA LEU A 910 22.86 -2.30 -15.41
C LEU A 910 23.94 -3.20 -14.78
N LYS A 911 24.27 -2.99 -13.50
CA LYS A 911 25.27 -3.81 -12.77
C LYS A 911 24.83 -5.25 -12.51
N THR A 912 23.53 -5.54 -12.57
CA THR A 912 23.02 -6.91 -12.43
C THR A 912 23.10 -7.75 -13.71
N ILE A 913 23.32 -7.11 -14.87
CA ILE A 913 23.37 -7.82 -16.15
C ILE A 913 24.66 -8.64 -16.26
N PRO A 914 24.59 -9.92 -16.63
CA PRO A 914 25.78 -10.76 -16.84
C PRO A 914 26.75 -10.13 -17.85
N GLY A 915 28.02 -10.00 -17.45
CA GLY A 915 29.09 -9.41 -18.28
C GLY A 915 29.36 -7.92 -18.00
N ILE A 916 28.55 -7.25 -17.17
CA ILE A 916 28.77 -5.87 -16.74
C ILE A 916 29.50 -5.84 -15.38
N ASN A 917 30.57 -5.04 -15.32
CA ASN A 917 31.51 -4.89 -14.22
C ASN A 917 31.65 -3.39 -13.81
N GLU A 918 32.24 -3.13 -12.65
CA GLU A 918 32.50 -1.76 -12.17
C GLU A 918 33.41 -0.93 -13.10
N LYS A 919 34.20 -1.58 -13.96
CA LYS A 919 35.06 -0.88 -14.92
C LYS A 919 34.35 -0.56 -16.24
N ASN A 920 33.46 -1.43 -16.72
CA ASN A 920 32.86 -1.28 -18.06
C ASN A 920 31.53 -0.53 -18.05
N HIS A 921 30.79 -0.48 -16.93
CA HIS A 921 29.48 0.19 -16.88
C HIS A 921 29.58 1.68 -17.23
N LYS A 922 30.66 2.37 -16.84
CA LYS A 922 30.90 3.78 -17.16
C LYS A 922 30.95 4.03 -18.67
N HIS A 923 31.51 3.09 -19.43
CA HIS A 923 31.57 3.19 -20.89
C HIS A 923 30.20 3.01 -21.54
N ILE A 924 29.37 2.10 -21.02
CA ILE A 924 28.00 1.91 -21.51
C ILE A 924 27.16 3.15 -21.26
N VAL A 925 27.27 3.75 -20.07
CA VAL A 925 26.53 4.97 -19.71
C VAL A 925 26.93 6.17 -20.57
N TYR A 926 28.19 6.22 -21.00
CA TYR A 926 28.66 7.30 -21.86
C TYR A 926 28.20 7.13 -23.32
N GLU A 927 27.99 5.90 -23.78
CA GLU A 927 27.70 5.61 -25.19
C GLU A 927 26.21 5.28 -25.47
N MET A 928 25.41 4.93 -24.45
CA MET A 928 23.97 4.61 -24.56
C MET A 928 23.14 5.43 -23.59
N ASP A 929 22.04 6.01 -24.07
CA ASP A 929 21.17 6.88 -23.26
C ASP A 929 20.12 6.08 -22.46
N SER A 930 19.75 4.88 -22.91
CA SER A 930 18.70 4.06 -22.29
C SER A 930 19.03 2.56 -22.26
N ILE A 931 18.53 1.85 -21.24
CA ILE A 931 18.57 0.37 -21.18
C ILE A 931 17.79 -0.24 -22.34
N SER A 932 16.72 0.41 -22.81
CA SER A 932 15.96 -0.03 -24.00
C SER A 932 16.79 0.04 -25.29
N GLU A 933 17.70 1.01 -25.38
CA GLU A 933 18.64 1.09 -26.49
C GLU A 933 19.68 -0.03 -26.40
N LEU A 934 20.16 -0.34 -25.18
CA LEU A 934 21.07 -1.45 -24.93
C LEU A 934 20.45 -2.81 -25.28
N SER A 935 19.16 -3.03 -24.98
CA SER A 935 18.48 -4.30 -25.29
C SER A 935 18.26 -4.50 -26.79
N ASN A 936 18.05 -3.41 -27.53
CA ASN A 936 17.82 -3.43 -28.97
C ASN A 936 19.12 -3.26 -29.80
N ALA A 937 20.27 -3.07 -29.15
CA ALA A 937 21.55 -2.88 -29.81
C ALA A 937 22.07 -4.17 -30.45
N THR A 938 22.71 -4.04 -31.61
CA THR A 938 23.37 -5.17 -32.29
C THR A 938 24.60 -5.64 -31.53
N GLU A 939 24.93 -6.94 -31.62
CA GLU A 939 26.12 -7.53 -30.99
C GLU A 939 27.39 -6.71 -31.29
N GLU A 940 27.56 -6.24 -32.53
CA GLU A 940 28.71 -5.45 -32.96
C GLU A 940 28.84 -4.12 -32.21
N LYS A 941 27.73 -3.41 -31.99
CA LYS A 941 27.69 -2.14 -31.26
C LYS A 941 28.07 -2.37 -29.79
N VAL A 942 27.51 -3.40 -29.16
CA VAL A 942 27.80 -3.75 -27.76
C VAL A 942 29.25 -4.21 -27.58
N VAL A 943 29.75 -5.06 -28.49
CA VAL A 943 31.15 -5.54 -28.48
C VAL A 943 32.15 -4.39 -28.64
N LYS A 944 31.82 -3.36 -29.42
CA LYS A 944 32.66 -2.17 -29.57
C LYS A 944 32.79 -1.38 -28.26
N VAL A 945 31.73 -1.33 -27.45
CA VAL A 945 31.70 -0.56 -26.19
C VAL A 945 32.40 -1.29 -25.04
N ILE A 946 32.13 -2.59 -24.85
CA ILE A 946 32.57 -3.34 -23.66
C ILE A 946 33.48 -4.55 -23.94
N GLY A 947 33.82 -4.80 -25.20
CA GLY A 947 34.66 -5.90 -25.63
C GLY A 947 33.88 -7.18 -26.00
N PRO A 948 34.55 -8.16 -26.64
CA PRO A 948 33.90 -9.28 -27.31
C PRO A 948 33.23 -10.29 -26.35
N GLU A 949 33.85 -10.57 -25.21
CA GLU A 949 33.34 -11.58 -24.26
C GLU A 949 32.14 -11.04 -23.46
N ALA A 950 32.29 -9.84 -22.88
CA ALA A 950 31.24 -9.17 -22.15
C ALA A 950 30.06 -8.78 -23.06
N GLY A 951 30.35 -8.27 -24.27
CA GLY A 951 29.33 -7.88 -25.24
C GLY A 951 28.47 -9.05 -25.72
N ARG A 952 29.08 -10.23 -25.92
CA ARG A 952 28.34 -11.46 -26.23
C ARG A 952 27.45 -11.91 -25.10
N GLN A 953 27.90 -11.84 -23.85
CA GLN A 953 27.09 -12.23 -22.70
C GLN A 953 25.86 -11.32 -22.55
N VAL A 954 26.05 -10.01 -22.68
CA VAL A 954 24.96 -9.02 -22.63
C VAL A 954 23.96 -9.23 -23.77
N HIS A 955 24.44 -9.36 -25.01
CA HIS A 955 23.58 -9.58 -26.17
C HIS A 955 22.85 -10.93 -26.11
N THR A 956 23.53 -11.97 -25.63
CA THR A 956 22.93 -13.29 -25.42
C THR A 956 21.83 -13.18 -24.38
N PHE A 957 22.06 -12.53 -23.24
CA PHE A 957 21.06 -12.39 -22.17
C PHE A 957 19.75 -11.75 -22.65
N PHE A 958 19.82 -10.66 -23.43
CA PHE A 958 18.62 -9.99 -23.95
C PHE A 958 17.91 -10.77 -25.06
N ASN A 959 18.65 -11.51 -25.89
CA ASN A 959 18.10 -12.24 -27.04
C ASN A 959 17.87 -13.73 -26.78
N THR A 960 18.29 -14.26 -25.63
CA THR A 960 17.97 -15.63 -25.23
C THR A 960 16.49 -15.72 -24.96
N ASN A 961 15.81 -16.36 -25.89
CA ASN A 961 14.44 -16.74 -25.67
C ASN A 961 14.40 -17.91 -24.70
N ILE A 962 13.57 -17.81 -23.66
CA ILE A 962 13.37 -18.85 -22.64
C ILE A 962 12.96 -20.19 -23.29
N TYR A 963 12.46 -20.16 -24.54
CA TYR A 963 12.11 -21.35 -25.32
C TYR A 963 13.29 -22.23 -25.82
N ASN A 964 14.54 -21.74 -25.82
CA ASN A 964 15.68 -22.40 -26.50
C ASN A 964 16.87 -22.81 -25.60
N THR A 965 16.81 -22.54 -24.29
CA THR A 965 17.77 -23.07 -23.30
C THR A 965 17.26 -24.37 -22.72
#